data_AF-A0A8H5LJ23-F1
#
_entry.id   AF-A0A8H5LJ23-F1
#
_cell.length_a   1.000
_cell.length_b   1.000
_cell.length_c   1.000
_cell.angle_alpha   90.00
_cell.angle_beta   90.00
_cell.angle_gamma   90.00
#
_symmetry.space_group_name_H-M   'P 1'
#
loop_
_entity.id
_entity.type
_entity.pdbx_description
1 polymer ?
#
loop_
_entity_poly.entity_id
_entity_poly.type
_entity_poly.pdbx_seq_one_letter_code
_entity_poly.pdbx_strand_id
1 'polypeptide(L)'
;MSVLPGARDVLINGGQSLHKTITINLVQQASHPFTTVPTMFIWYSGIDILYEASTPEASVDAEERTYAPSCYEGTREQYIEDITSWATASHEDNAIPPLYWMKGPAAVGKSAVAQTCAEGLKESGHLAAAFFFSVNGRRRDHTRFFPTLAYQLSTTLPDYRKIINRKISVDRTLVKKTMSSQFRSLIVEPLQELIERGRDVRTRPIIIDGLDECQSTSAQMEIIEIITSSIRAGSTPFRWAIFSREEPHIVSAFAPSIVSSLCHSVLLPISREADGEIELYLRGGFENILRRRNLLHLSSSWPTAEQIRMFVNAAAGLFAHPATVLRFIDRHSYSGFEETLNAVLDPISNSGSQTMSAYAELDALYTLILQRVPDDILSSTQLLFLSLLPSYNDGLQWFLTTVCNRLGISERLFRGIYHHVQAVIDFQEPPPPTFDETINLKRSFFDQDLSSISKSSLYQTFTRVHGTITFHHKSFYDFLCDPARSSSFCVTTSTMRQSFLNRLRQQHHHYASTYVIQGLKLISKPGMASSSASLSWPQGNEFVDSWIKMFTFFTILSSLSHDNPWFRPFSEGLPSRSLQKLAELDYHKDLLGYIMLIGIGVFQNSHIIGLRIAGTSRINEGSEFIQLTDYTNFDPEVFLVMVDKLESTGIIRPYHPQFGSSRAASVLRTVSRQKLSSKKSGLYKFGHGDKSIFWYWEFDTEKQYFHEFKTVNYEEAMAFYKAEKYTMWS
;
A
#
# COMPACT_ATOMS: atom_id res chain seq x y z
N MET A 1 -5.02 43.67 17.44
CA MET A 1 -5.94 43.27 18.53
C MET A 1 -5.26 42.17 19.33
N SER A 2 -5.11 42.37 20.64
CA SER A 2 -4.39 41.48 21.55
C SER A 2 -5.11 40.14 21.71
N VAL A 3 -4.44 39.04 21.37
CA VAL A 3 -4.88 37.68 21.70
C VAL A 3 -4.22 37.35 23.03
N LEU A 4 -5.02 37.24 24.10
CA LEU A 4 -4.71 36.94 25.51
C LEU A 4 -4.82 38.15 26.47
N PRO A 5 -5.86 38.20 27.34
CA PRO A 5 -5.89 39.08 28.50
C PRO A 5 -4.87 38.60 29.55
N GLY A 6 -3.96 39.50 29.98
CA GLY A 6 -3.10 39.29 31.17
C GLY A 6 -1.60 39.10 30.92
N ALA A 7 -1.12 39.02 29.68
CA ALA A 7 0.31 38.95 29.41
C ALA A 7 0.94 40.35 29.47
N ARG A 8 1.82 40.60 30.44
CA ARG A 8 2.77 41.72 30.43
C ARG A 8 4.17 41.16 30.15
N ASP A 9 4.91 41.86 29.29
CA ASP A 9 6.31 41.63 28.89
C ASP A 9 6.60 40.40 28.00
N VAL A 10 6.13 40.44 26.74
CA VAL A 10 6.61 39.54 25.67
C VAL A 10 7.79 40.19 24.96
N LEU A 11 9.01 39.70 25.22
CA LEU A 11 10.20 40.03 24.44
C LEU A 11 10.33 39.08 23.24
N ILE A 12 10.21 39.62 22.03
CA ILE A 12 10.44 38.89 20.77
C ILE A 12 11.87 39.20 20.32
N ASN A 13 12.81 38.26 20.52
CA ASN A 13 14.14 38.38 19.92
C ASN A 13 14.11 37.83 18.49
N GLY A 14 14.19 38.74 17.52
CA GLY A 14 14.29 38.41 16.09
C GLY A 14 15.72 38.12 15.67
N GLY A 15 16.01 36.85 15.36
CA GLY A 15 17.19 36.43 14.60
C GLY A 15 16.76 35.51 13.46
N GLN A 16 17.22 35.77 12.24
CA GLN A 16 16.89 35.01 11.04
C GLN A 16 17.44 33.56 11.15
N SER A 17 16.55 32.59 11.36
CA SER A 17 16.79 31.17 11.13
C SER A 17 15.48 30.51 10.67
N LEU A 18 15.59 29.55 9.75
CA LEU A 18 14.49 28.85 9.07
C LEU A 18 13.60 28.00 9.99
N HIS A 19 13.93 27.90 11.27
CA HIS A 19 13.07 27.34 12.32
C HIS A 19 12.78 28.41 13.37
N LYS A 20 11.55 28.94 13.38
CA LYS A 20 11.08 29.79 14.49
C LYS A 20 10.71 28.91 15.68
N THR A 21 11.68 28.66 16.56
CA THR A 21 11.42 28.14 17.91
C THR A 21 10.84 29.29 18.75
N ILE A 22 9.60 29.15 19.24
CA ILE A 22 9.01 30.10 20.18
C ILE A 22 9.11 29.48 21.58
N THR A 23 10.01 30.04 22.40
CA THR A 23 10.11 29.69 23.82
C THR A 23 9.19 30.63 24.61
N ILE A 24 8.15 30.09 25.24
CA ILE A 24 7.26 30.86 26.14
C ILE A 24 7.66 30.51 27.58
N ASN A 25 8.29 31.46 28.28
CA ASN A 25 8.57 31.33 29.72
C ASN A 25 7.36 31.82 30.50
N LEU A 26 6.58 30.92 31.07
CA LEU A 26 5.54 31.28 32.05
C LEU A 26 6.21 31.45 33.42
N VAL A 27 6.42 32.70 33.83
CA VAL A 27 6.82 33.00 35.21
C VAL A 27 5.53 33.14 36.03
N GLN A 28 5.19 32.11 36.79
CA GLN A 28 4.15 32.21 37.82
C GLN A 28 4.84 32.11 39.19
N GLN A 29 4.75 33.17 39.99
CA GLN A 29 5.28 33.20 41.36
C GLN A 29 4.53 32.18 42.22
N ALA A 30 5.14 31.02 42.47
CA ALA A 30 4.78 30.14 43.57
C ALA A 30 6.04 29.40 44.06
N SER A 31 6.23 29.43 45.37
CA SER A 31 7.40 29.00 46.12
C SER A 31 7.48 27.47 46.26
N HIS A 32 8.01 26.76 45.26
CA HIS A 32 8.63 25.42 45.36
C HIS A 32 9.49 25.14 44.10
N PRO A 33 10.61 24.40 44.19
CA PRO A 33 11.49 24.18 43.04
C PRO A 33 10.89 23.09 42.12
N PHE A 34 10.18 23.52 41.07
CA PHE A 34 9.79 22.64 39.97
C PHE A 34 10.82 22.75 38.84
N THR A 35 11.35 21.60 38.43
CA THR A 35 12.13 21.41 37.21
C THR A 35 11.32 21.89 36.01
N THR A 36 11.77 22.95 35.36
CA THR A 36 11.24 23.41 34.07
C THR A 36 11.46 22.33 33.02
N VAL A 37 10.40 21.62 32.64
CA VAL A 37 10.40 20.75 31.46
C VAL A 37 10.08 21.64 30.25
N PRO A 38 10.97 21.78 29.25
CA PRO A 38 10.64 22.50 28.03
C PRO A 38 9.60 21.70 27.24
N THR A 39 8.32 22.06 27.32
CA THR A 39 7.30 21.55 26.40
C THR A 39 7.49 22.16 25.02
N MET A 40 8.22 21.46 24.15
CA MET A 40 8.36 21.83 22.74
C MET A 40 7.11 21.39 21.96
N PHE A 41 6.20 22.33 21.69
CA PHE A 41 5.08 22.08 20.78
C PHE A 41 5.55 22.15 19.33
N ILE A 42 5.74 21.00 18.67
CA ILE A 42 5.93 20.95 17.22
C ILE A 42 4.56 21.13 16.55
N TRP A 43 4.32 22.31 15.99
CA TRP A 43 3.16 22.54 15.14
C TRP A 43 3.46 21.97 13.75
N TYR A 44 2.93 20.79 13.42
CA TYR A 44 2.92 20.33 12.04
C TYR A 44 2.17 21.33 11.18
N SER A 45 2.80 21.79 10.12
CA SER A 45 2.14 22.62 9.13
C SER A 45 1.06 21.80 8.42
N GLY A 46 0.04 22.46 7.88
CA GLY A 46 -0.96 21.79 7.05
C GLY A 46 -0.33 21.09 5.84
N ILE A 47 0.82 21.56 5.35
CA ILE A 47 1.57 20.88 4.30
C ILE A 47 2.17 19.56 4.78
N ASP A 48 2.71 19.49 5.99
CA ASP A 48 3.30 18.23 6.48
C ASP A 48 2.21 17.14 6.59
N ILE A 49 1.00 17.54 7.02
CA ILE A 49 -0.16 16.65 7.06
C ILE A 49 -0.58 16.20 5.66
N LEU A 50 -0.53 17.11 4.68
CA LEU A 50 -0.82 16.80 3.28
C LEU A 50 0.22 15.83 2.70
N TYR A 51 1.50 16.03 3.01
CA TYR A 51 2.58 15.16 2.57
C TYR A 51 2.39 13.74 3.11
N GLU A 52 2.15 13.58 4.42
CA GLU A 52 1.90 12.27 5.05
C GLU A 52 0.68 11.53 4.46
N ALA A 53 -0.33 12.28 4.02
CA ALA A 53 -1.51 11.74 3.37
C ALA A 53 -1.34 11.46 1.87
N SER A 54 -0.24 11.92 1.26
CA SER A 54 0.04 11.71 -0.16
C SER A 54 0.85 10.42 -0.40
N THR A 55 1.04 10.08 -1.67
CA THR A 55 1.96 9.03 -2.16
C THR A 55 2.97 9.70 -3.10
N PRO A 56 4.03 10.35 -2.57
CA PRO A 56 5.05 10.98 -3.42
C PRO A 56 5.64 10.01 -4.45
N GLU A 57 5.70 8.71 -4.13
CA GLU A 57 6.18 7.62 -4.97
C GLU A 57 5.38 7.42 -6.28
N ALA A 58 4.20 8.05 -6.38
CA ALA A 58 3.36 8.04 -7.58
C ALA A 58 3.60 9.23 -8.52
N SER A 59 4.49 10.17 -8.17
CA SER A 59 4.81 11.37 -8.96
C SER A 59 5.85 11.07 -10.04
N VAL A 60 5.87 11.83 -11.15
CA VAL A 60 6.71 11.57 -12.34
C VAL A 60 8.16 11.16 -12.03
N ASP A 61 8.83 11.92 -11.17
CA ASP A 61 10.27 11.87 -10.87
C ASP A 61 10.60 11.29 -9.49
N ALA A 62 9.70 10.47 -8.94
CA ALA A 62 9.97 9.77 -7.69
C ALA A 62 11.15 8.77 -7.84
N GLU A 63 11.92 8.55 -6.78
CA GLU A 63 13.03 7.58 -6.77
C GLU A 63 12.51 6.17 -7.11
N GLU A 64 11.34 5.80 -6.61
CA GLU A 64 10.65 4.54 -6.91
C GLU A 64 10.22 4.42 -8.39
N ARG A 65 10.38 5.49 -9.18
CA ARG A 65 10.14 5.57 -10.62
C ARG A 65 11.41 5.81 -11.43
N THR A 66 12.60 5.72 -10.84
CA THR A 66 13.89 5.85 -11.56
C THR A 66 13.97 4.93 -12.79
N TYR A 67 13.36 3.74 -12.71
CA TYR A 67 13.28 2.77 -13.81
C TYR A 67 11.84 2.60 -14.32
N ALA A 68 11.00 3.63 -14.22
CA ALA A 68 9.68 3.61 -14.82
C ALA A 68 9.79 3.37 -16.33
N PRO A 69 8.82 2.65 -16.93
CA PRO A 69 8.83 2.46 -18.37
C PRO A 69 8.69 3.82 -19.06
N SER A 70 9.57 4.12 -20.00
CA SER A 70 9.48 5.25 -20.93
C SER A 70 9.57 4.73 -22.36
N CYS A 71 9.00 5.49 -23.31
CA CYS A 71 9.14 5.16 -24.72
C CYS A 71 10.60 5.28 -25.15
N TYR A 72 11.05 4.31 -25.95
CA TYR A 72 12.35 4.40 -26.60
C TYR A 72 12.26 5.45 -27.72
N GLU A 73 13.34 6.21 -27.93
CA GLU A 73 13.40 7.23 -28.98
C GLU A 73 13.04 6.64 -30.35
N GLY A 74 12.15 7.30 -31.11
CA GLY A 74 11.62 6.76 -32.36
C GLY A 74 10.43 5.79 -32.21
N THR A 75 9.89 5.58 -31.01
CA THR A 75 8.72 4.71 -30.79
C THR A 75 7.54 5.50 -30.22
N ARG A 76 6.33 5.18 -30.69
CA ARG A 76 5.05 5.80 -30.27
C ARG A 76 5.00 7.32 -30.48
N GLU A 77 5.82 7.86 -31.38
CA GLU A 77 5.97 9.32 -31.58
C GLU A 77 4.64 10.00 -31.87
N GLN A 78 3.82 9.44 -32.77
CA GLN A 78 2.50 10.00 -33.08
C GLN A 78 1.61 10.15 -31.84
N TYR A 79 1.57 9.13 -30.97
CA TYR A 79 0.77 9.20 -29.74
C TYR A 79 1.31 10.25 -28.77
N ILE A 80 2.64 10.37 -28.67
CA ILE A 80 3.30 11.36 -27.81
C ILE A 80 2.99 12.78 -28.31
N GLU A 81 3.08 13.00 -29.62
CA GLU A 81 2.76 14.28 -30.26
C GLU A 81 1.28 14.66 -30.10
N ASP A 82 0.36 13.72 -30.33
CA ASP A 82 -1.08 13.93 -30.20
C ASP A 82 -1.45 14.32 -28.77
N ILE A 83 -0.92 13.60 -27.77
CA ILE A 83 -1.18 13.89 -26.35
C ILE A 83 -0.55 15.22 -25.96
N THR A 84 0.68 15.51 -26.40
CA THR A 84 1.35 16.77 -26.08
C THR A 84 0.58 17.96 -26.65
N SER A 85 0.16 17.86 -27.92
CA SER A 85 -0.65 18.88 -28.60
C SER A 85 -1.98 19.09 -27.88
N TRP A 86 -2.69 18.02 -27.55
CA TRP A 86 -3.93 18.07 -26.76
C TRP A 86 -3.72 18.71 -25.38
N ALA A 87 -2.63 18.36 -24.70
CA ALA A 87 -2.33 18.80 -23.34
C ALA A 87 -1.99 20.30 -23.27
N THR A 88 -1.36 20.83 -24.31
CA THR A 88 -0.98 22.24 -24.42
C THR A 88 -2.02 23.11 -25.14
N ALA A 89 -3.12 22.52 -25.62
CA ALA A 89 -4.18 23.25 -26.30
C ALA A 89 -4.83 24.29 -25.38
N SER A 90 -5.06 25.49 -25.92
CA SER A 90 -5.72 26.58 -25.19
C SER A 90 -7.13 26.19 -24.71
N HIS A 91 -7.60 26.82 -23.63
CA HIS A 91 -8.93 26.54 -23.07
C HIS A 91 -10.05 27.23 -23.86
N GLU A 92 -9.71 28.21 -24.69
CA GLU A 92 -10.63 28.92 -25.58
C GLU A 92 -10.97 28.09 -26.81
N ASP A 93 -10.17 27.07 -27.11
CA ASP A 93 -10.43 26.08 -28.16
C ASP A 93 -11.45 25.04 -27.67
N ASN A 94 -12.71 25.48 -27.57
CA ASN A 94 -13.86 24.67 -27.17
C ASN A 94 -14.10 23.44 -28.08
N ALA A 95 -13.38 23.34 -29.20
CA ALA A 95 -13.46 22.17 -30.08
C ALA A 95 -12.68 20.96 -29.54
N ILE A 96 -11.74 21.15 -28.61
CA ILE A 96 -10.86 20.09 -28.11
C ILE A 96 -11.36 19.57 -26.75
N PRO A 97 -11.87 18.33 -26.66
CA PRO A 97 -12.40 17.77 -25.42
C PRO A 97 -11.35 17.79 -24.28
N PRO A 98 -11.71 18.23 -23.06
CA PRO A 98 -10.77 18.39 -21.94
C PRO A 98 -10.42 17.08 -21.22
N LEU A 99 -11.08 15.98 -21.54
CA LEU A 99 -10.74 14.64 -21.08
C LEU A 99 -10.14 13.84 -22.23
N TYR A 100 -9.01 13.18 -21.99
CA TYR A 100 -8.36 12.26 -22.90
C TYR A 100 -8.32 10.88 -22.26
N TRP A 101 -8.75 9.84 -22.97
CA TRP A 101 -8.71 8.47 -22.46
C TRP A 101 -7.97 7.55 -23.44
N MET A 102 -6.73 7.20 -23.10
CA MET A 102 -5.99 6.15 -23.79
C MET A 102 -6.33 4.80 -23.19
N LYS A 103 -7.03 3.99 -23.97
CA LYS A 103 -7.47 2.65 -23.57
C LYS A 103 -6.72 1.58 -24.34
N GLY A 104 -6.53 0.42 -23.73
CA GLY A 104 -5.93 -0.71 -24.42
C GLY A 104 -5.49 -1.83 -23.48
N PRO A 105 -5.18 -3.01 -24.03
CA PRO A 105 -4.81 -4.19 -23.24
C PRO A 105 -3.50 -4.00 -22.45
N ALA A 106 -3.21 -4.96 -21.57
CA ALA A 106 -1.90 -5.02 -20.91
C ALA A 106 -0.78 -5.10 -21.94
N ALA A 107 0.42 -4.64 -21.59
CA ALA A 107 1.67 -4.92 -22.32
C ALA A 107 1.89 -4.19 -23.66
N VAL A 108 1.00 -3.30 -24.08
CA VAL A 108 1.14 -2.53 -25.35
C VAL A 108 1.93 -1.21 -25.24
N GLY A 109 2.29 -0.79 -24.01
CA GLY A 109 3.12 0.40 -23.78
C GLY A 109 2.40 1.68 -23.28
N LYS A 110 1.14 1.59 -22.83
CA LYS A 110 0.40 2.77 -22.31
C LYS A 110 1.15 3.56 -21.23
N SER A 111 1.67 2.87 -20.21
CA SER A 111 2.44 3.52 -19.13
C SER A 111 3.74 4.15 -19.61
N ALA A 112 4.34 3.62 -20.67
CA ALA A 112 5.54 4.21 -21.30
C ALA A 112 5.19 5.53 -21.99
N VAL A 113 4.09 5.56 -22.76
CA VAL A 113 3.56 6.79 -23.37
C VAL A 113 3.20 7.81 -22.29
N ALA A 114 2.47 7.39 -21.25
CA ALA A 114 2.08 8.28 -20.15
C ALA A 114 3.30 8.89 -19.43
N GLN A 115 4.34 8.09 -19.16
CA GLN A 115 5.57 8.55 -18.53
C GLN A 115 6.30 9.55 -19.43
N THR A 116 6.54 9.21 -20.69
CA THR A 116 7.26 10.08 -21.64
C THR A 116 6.53 11.42 -21.85
N CYS A 117 5.21 11.39 -22.00
CA CYS A 117 4.42 12.63 -22.07
C CYS A 117 4.52 13.45 -20.78
N ALA A 118 4.45 12.80 -19.61
CA ALA A 118 4.54 13.51 -18.34
C ALA A 118 5.91 14.14 -18.11
N GLU A 119 7.00 13.45 -18.47
CA GLU A 119 8.37 13.96 -18.43
C GLU A 119 8.51 15.20 -19.33
N GLY A 120 8.15 15.09 -20.61
CA GLY A 120 8.24 16.22 -21.55
C GLY A 120 7.36 17.42 -21.17
N LEU A 121 6.14 17.17 -20.68
CA LEU A 121 5.25 18.24 -20.19
C LEU A 121 5.78 18.89 -18.90
N LYS A 122 6.49 18.14 -18.06
CA LYS A 122 7.11 18.69 -16.85
C LYS A 122 8.34 19.53 -17.20
N GLU A 123 9.21 19.03 -18.09
CA GLU A 123 10.39 19.75 -18.57
C GLU A 123 10.02 21.07 -19.27
N SER A 124 8.95 21.07 -20.05
CA SER A 124 8.42 22.28 -20.68
C SER A 124 7.58 23.18 -19.74
N GLY A 125 7.40 22.80 -18.47
CA GLY A 125 6.69 23.59 -17.46
C GLY A 125 5.16 23.60 -17.58
N HIS A 126 4.57 22.72 -18.40
CA HIS A 126 3.13 22.65 -18.62
C HIS A 126 2.41 21.71 -17.64
N LEU A 127 3.06 20.65 -17.14
CA LEU A 127 2.41 19.67 -16.27
C LEU A 127 1.92 20.28 -14.94
N ALA A 128 0.64 20.07 -14.60
CA ALA A 128 0.11 20.47 -13.29
C ALA A 128 0.45 19.44 -12.20
N ALA A 129 0.19 18.17 -12.50
CA ALA A 129 0.45 17.02 -11.64
C ALA A 129 0.38 15.74 -12.47
N ALA A 130 0.95 14.65 -11.96
CA ALA A 130 0.71 13.31 -12.49
C ALA A 130 0.61 12.29 -11.36
N PHE A 131 -0.20 11.26 -11.57
CA PHE A 131 -0.33 10.14 -10.65
C PHE A 131 -0.30 8.83 -11.41
N PHE A 132 0.68 7.99 -11.10
CA PHE A 132 0.82 6.68 -11.72
C PHE A 132 0.41 5.60 -10.71
N PHE A 133 -0.79 5.06 -10.90
CA PHE A 133 -1.24 3.90 -10.16
C PHE A 133 -0.35 2.70 -10.47
N SER A 134 -0.29 1.77 -9.51
CA SER A 134 0.44 0.53 -9.70
C SER A 134 -0.14 -0.56 -8.82
N VAL A 135 -0.15 -1.80 -9.31
CA VAL A 135 -0.41 -2.99 -8.48
C VAL A 135 0.56 -3.08 -7.29
N ASN A 136 1.71 -2.43 -7.39
CA ASN A 136 2.74 -2.39 -6.36
C ASN A 136 2.54 -1.22 -5.37
N GLY A 137 2.81 -1.48 -4.09
CA GLY A 137 2.95 -0.46 -3.05
C GLY A 137 1.67 0.29 -2.68
N ARG A 138 1.85 1.52 -2.18
CA ARG A 138 0.78 2.46 -1.82
C ARG A 138 0.12 3.13 -3.02
N ARG A 139 0.66 2.94 -4.23
CA ARG A 139 0.18 3.60 -5.45
C ARG A 139 -1.19 3.12 -5.91
N ARG A 140 -1.66 1.96 -5.43
CA ARG A 140 -3.03 1.46 -5.66
C ARG A 140 -4.11 2.09 -4.76
N ASP A 141 -3.72 2.81 -3.70
CA ASP A 141 -4.63 3.36 -2.70
C ASP A 141 -5.28 4.67 -3.19
N HIS A 142 -6.54 4.58 -3.60
CA HIS A 142 -7.32 5.72 -4.08
C HIS A 142 -7.48 6.84 -3.04
N THR A 143 -7.41 6.55 -1.73
CA THR A 143 -7.60 7.57 -0.68
C THR A 143 -6.47 8.60 -0.66
N ARG A 144 -5.34 8.28 -1.29
CA ARG A 144 -4.16 9.14 -1.43
C ARG A 144 -4.12 9.91 -2.75
N PHE A 145 -5.00 9.60 -3.70
CA PHE A 145 -4.99 10.17 -5.05
C PHE A 145 -5.10 11.70 -5.03
N PHE A 146 -6.19 12.26 -4.51
CA PHE A 146 -6.38 13.72 -4.45
C PHE A 146 -5.44 14.45 -3.50
N PRO A 147 -5.10 13.91 -2.29
CA PRO A 147 -4.03 14.48 -1.48
C PRO A 147 -2.69 14.60 -2.22
N THR A 148 -2.35 13.63 -3.07
CA THR A 148 -1.11 13.64 -3.86
C THR A 148 -1.14 14.71 -4.94
N LEU A 149 -2.23 14.82 -5.70
CA LEU A 149 -2.38 15.89 -6.68
C LEU A 149 -2.32 17.27 -6.01
N ALA A 150 -2.99 17.45 -4.87
CA ALA A 150 -2.95 18.69 -4.10
C ALA A 150 -1.53 19.00 -3.58
N TYR A 151 -0.77 17.99 -3.13
CA TYR A 151 0.61 18.19 -2.73
C TYR A 151 1.49 18.66 -3.90
N GLN A 152 1.39 18.02 -5.07
CA GLN A 152 2.12 18.42 -6.28
C GLN A 152 1.74 19.83 -6.77
N LEU A 153 0.46 20.21 -6.70
CA LEU A 153 0.05 21.59 -6.98
C LEU A 153 0.68 22.58 -5.99
N SER A 154 0.86 22.19 -4.72
CA SER A 154 1.49 23.02 -3.69
C SER A 154 2.99 23.20 -3.88
N THR A 155 3.66 22.34 -4.65
CA THR A 155 5.08 22.51 -4.98
C THR A 155 5.28 23.43 -6.18
N THR A 156 4.30 23.51 -7.08
CA THR A 156 4.37 24.36 -8.29
C THR A 156 3.71 25.72 -8.15
N LEU A 157 2.73 25.87 -7.25
CA LEU A 157 1.97 27.11 -7.04
C LEU A 157 2.12 27.66 -5.60
N PRO A 158 3.00 28.65 -5.35
CA PRO A 158 3.27 29.17 -4.01
C PRO A 158 2.04 29.73 -3.27
N ASP A 159 1.11 30.36 -3.97
CA ASP A 159 -0.08 30.93 -3.33
C ASP A 159 -1.16 29.87 -3.06
N TYR A 160 -1.27 28.85 -3.93
CA TYR A 160 -2.05 27.64 -3.64
C TYR A 160 -1.53 26.98 -2.36
N ARG A 161 -0.20 26.84 -2.22
CA ARG A 161 0.47 26.28 -1.05
C ARG A 161 0.07 27.00 0.24
N LYS A 162 0.03 28.34 0.24
CA LYS A 162 -0.39 29.12 1.42
C LYS A 162 -1.85 28.84 1.80
N ILE A 163 -2.74 28.78 0.81
CA ILE A 163 -4.17 28.51 1.03
C ILE A 163 -4.37 27.11 1.60
N ILE A 164 -3.82 26.08 0.94
CA ILE A 164 -4.01 24.70 1.37
C ILE A 164 -3.37 24.44 2.74
N ASN A 165 -2.19 25.02 3.01
CA ASN A 165 -1.54 24.96 4.32
C ASN A 165 -2.46 25.49 5.42
N ARG A 166 -3.08 26.66 5.20
CA ARG A 166 -4.03 27.26 6.15
C ARG A 166 -5.26 26.36 6.34
N LYS A 167 -5.87 25.88 5.24
CA LYS A 167 -7.10 25.05 5.32
C LYS A 167 -6.87 23.76 6.10
N ILE A 168 -5.76 23.06 5.85
CA ILE A 168 -5.44 21.80 6.55
C ILE A 168 -5.00 22.08 8.00
N SER A 169 -4.34 23.21 8.27
CA SER A 169 -4.00 23.61 9.64
C SER A 169 -5.25 23.82 10.50
N VAL A 170 -6.35 24.31 9.90
CA VAL A 170 -7.65 24.50 10.56
C VAL A 170 -8.42 23.18 10.65
N ASP A 171 -8.61 22.46 9.54
CA ASP A 171 -9.27 21.16 9.50
C ASP A 171 -8.31 20.08 8.99
N ARG A 172 -7.63 19.41 9.93
CA ARG A 172 -6.70 18.32 9.62
C ARG A 172 -7.40 17.09 9.05
N THR A 173 -8.73 16.99 9.18
CA THR A 173 -9.49 15.84 8.70
C THR A 173 -9.73 15.87 7.19
N LEU A 174 -9.48 17.02 6.53
CA LEU A 174 -9.68 17.19 5.09
C LEU A 174 -9.01 16.09 4.26
N VAL A 175 -7.78 15.69 4.62
CA VAL A 175 -7.03 14.65 3.91
C VAL A 175 -7.56 13.23 4.13
N LYS A 176 -8.57 13.05 4.98
CA LYS A 176 -9.22 11.75 5.30
C LYS A 176 -10.72 11.73 4.97
N LYS A 177 -11.24 12.79 4.32
CA LYS A 177 -12.64 12.81 3.88
C LYS A 177 -12.84 11.90 2.66
N THR A 178 -14.09 11.78 2.22
CA THR A 178 -14.43 11.07 0.97
C THR A 178 -13.67 11.66 -0.21
N MET A 179 -13.47 10.89 -1.28
CA MET A 179 -12.73 11.34 -2.47
C MET A 179 -13.32 12.62 -3.07
N SER A 180 -14.65 12.70 -3.20
CA SER A 180 -15.33 13.90 -3.69
C SER A 180 -15.18 15.10 -2.73
N SER A 181 -15.16 14.89 -1.42
CA SER A 181 -14.88 15.95 -0.43
C SER A 181 -13.41 16.40 -0.46
N GLN A 182 -12.47 15.47 -0.63
CA GLN A 182 -11.04 15.75 -0.80
C GLN A 182 -10.83 16.57 -2.08
N PHE A 183 -11.36 16.14 -3.22
CA PHE A 183 -11.27 16.88 -4.48
C PHE A 183 -11.76 18.32 -4.33
N ARG A 184 -12.96 18.49 -3.76
CA ARG A 184 -13.53 19.83 -3.53
C ARG A 184 -12.64 20.68 -2.61
N SER A 185 -12.33 20.16 -1.42
CA SER A 185 -11.69 20.98 -0.37
C SER A 185 -10.20 21.21 -0.62
N LEU A 186 -9.53 20.25 -1.26
CA LEU A 186 -8.10 20.27 -1.52
C LEU A 186 -7.79 20.86 -2.90
N ILE A 187 -8.61 20.66 -3.93
CA ILE A 187 -8.30 21.12 -5.30
C ILE A 187 -9.20 22.30 -5.70
N VAL A 188 -10.51 22.12 -5.74
CA VAL A 188 -11.45 23.12 -6.29
C VAL A 188 -11.44 24.42 -5.48
N GLU A 189 -11.76 24.37 -4.19
CA GLU A 189 -11.92 25.57 -3.37
C GLU A 189 -10.63 26.40 -3.25
N PRO A 190 -9.42 25.80 -3.11
CA PRO A 190 -8.18 26.58 -3.12
C PRO A 190 -7.87 27.25 -4.47
N LEU A 191 -8.25 26.63 -5.59
CA LEU A 191 -8.08 27.23 -6.92
C LEU A 191 -9.08 28.38 -7.14
N GLN A 192 -10.33 28.21 -6.71
CA GLN A 192 -11.32 29.28 -6.74
C GLN A 192 -10.85 30.49 -5.93
N GLU A 193 -10.34 30.28 -4.72
CA GLU A 193 -9.79 31.35 -3.89
C GLU A 193 -8.60 32.06 -4.56
N LEU A 194 -7.79 31.38 -5.37
CA LEU A 194 -6.72 32.02 -6.15
C LEU A 194 -7.26 32.91 -7.27
N ILE A 195 -8.26 32.43 -8.00
CA ILE A 195 -8.91 33.16 -9.08
C ILE A 195 -9.59 34.42 -8.51
N GLU A 196 -10.29 34.29 -7.38
CA GLU A 196 -10.90 35.42 -6.65
C GLU A 196 -9.87 36.46 -6.19
N ARG A 197 -8.62 36.04 -5.92
CA ARG A 197 -7.49 36.92 -5.60
C ARG A 197 -6.82 37.53 -6.84
N GLY A 198 -7.42 37.38 -8.03
CA GLY A 198 -6.91 37.91 -9.29
C GLY A 198 -5.66 37.20 -9.81
N ARG A 199 -5.43 35.94 -9.41
CA ARG A 199 -4.30 35.15 -9.91
C ARG A 199 -4.71 34.35 -11.13
N ASP A 200 -3.92 34.48 -12.20
CA ASP A 200 -4.06 33.65 -13.39
C ASP A 200 -3.69 32.20 -13.05
N VAL A 201 -4.66 31.30 -13.20
CA VAL A 201 -4.44 29.85 -13.08
C VAL A 201 -4.58 29.26 -14.47
N ARG A 202 -3.44 29.13 -15.14
CA ARG A 202 -3.37 28.60 -16.50
C ARG A 202 -3.87 27.18 -16.61
N THR A 203 -4.41 26.88 -17.78
CA THR A 203 -4.79 25.52 -18.20
C THR A 203 -3.57 24.64 -18.26
N ARG A 204 -3.63 23.51 -17.55
CA ARG A 204 -2.51 22.57 -17.46
C ARG A 204 -3.03 21.12 -17.40
N PRO A 205 -2.32 20.16 -18.01
CA PRO A 205 -2.68 18.74 -17.97
C PRO A 205 -2.41 18.11 -16.60
N ILE A 206 -3.28 17.18 -16.22
CA ILE A 206 -3.06 16.18 -15.18
C ILE A 206 -3.08 14.80 -15.84
N ILE A 207 -2.00 14.03 -15.65
CA ILE A 207 -1.87 12.67 -16.18
C ILE A 207 -2.17 11.64 -15.09
N ILE A 208 -3.03 10.68 -15.41
CA ILE A 208 -3.41 9.57 -14.54
C ILE A 208 -3.13 8.28 -15.30
N ASP A 209 -2.08 7.56 -14.92
CA ASP A 209 -1.75 6.26 -15.51
C ASP A 209 -2.20 5.10 -14.64
N GLY A 210 -2.60 4.00 -15.28
CA GLY A 210 -2.94 2.75 -14.64
C GLY A 210 -4.21 2.80 -13.79
N LEU A 211 -5.26 3.53 -14.19
CA LEU A 211 -6.50 3.62 -13.39
C LEU A 211 -7.05 2.23 -13.03
N ASP A 212 -6.92 1.23 -13.90
CA ASP A 212 -7.28 -0.17 -13.64
C ASP A 212 -6.41 -0.88 -12.58
N GLU A 213 -5.31 -0.27 -12.16
CA GLU A 213 -4.44 -0.74 -11.06
C GLU A 213 -4.82 -0.14 -9.70
N CYS A 214 -5.79 0.80 -9.67
CA CYS A 214 -6.42 1.26 -8.44
C CYS A 214 -7.16 0.10 -7.76
N GLN A 215 -6.99 -0.05 -6.44
CA GLN A 215 -7.47 -1.23 -5.71
C GLN A 215 -8.99 -1.41 -5.65
N SER A 216 -9.77 -0.36 -5.93
CA SER A 216 -11.23 -0.38 -5.77
C SER A 216 -11.92 -0.02 -7.08
N THR A 217 -12.68 -0.98 -7.61
CA THR A 217 -13.54 -0.80 -8.79
C THR A 217 -14.51 0.38 -8.62
N SER A 218 -15.10 0.56 -7.44
CA SER A 218 -15.98 1.71 -7.17
C SER A 218 -15.21 3.03 -7.16
N ALA A 219 -14.00 3.06 -6.60
CA ALA A 219 -13.17 4.25 -6.60
C ALA A 219 -12.70 4.63 -8.02
N GLN A 220 -12.42 3.65 -8.89
CA GLN A 220 -12.09 3.90 -10.29
C GLN A 220 -13.22 4.65 -11.01
N MET A 221 -14.47 4.21 -10.80
CA MET A 221 -15.65 4.89 -11.35
C MET A 221 -15.87 6.28 -10.71
N GLU A 222 -15.71 6.39 -9.38
CA GLU A 222 -15.86 7.66 -8.66
C GLU A 222 -14.83 8.70 -9.14
N ILE A 223 -13.58 8.30 -9.44
CA ILE A 223 -12.55 9.18 -10.02
C ILE A 223 -13.04 9.78 -11.35
N ILE A 224 -13.55 8.94 -12.26
CA ILE A 224 -14.06 9.38 -13.56
C ILE A 224 -15.26 10.32 -13.36
N GLU A 225 -16.19 10.00 -12.46
CA GLU A 225 -17.35 10.83 -12.15
C GLU A 225 -16.96 12.21 -11.58
N ILE A 226 -16.00 12.25 -10.65
CA ILE A 226 -15.52 13.50 -10.05
C ILE A 226 -14.85 14.38 -11.11
N ILE A 227 -13.99 13.80 -11.95
CA ILE A 227 -13.27 14.53 -13.00
C ILE A 227 -14.26 15.09 -14.03
N THR A 228 -15.18 14.26 -14.53
CA THR A 228 -16.17 14.67 -15.52
C THR A 228 -17.14 15.72 -14.96
N SER A 229 -17.54 15.60 -13.70
CA SER A 229 -18.34 16.62 -13.01
C SER A 229 -17.58 17.95 -12.86
N SER A 230 -16.28 17.90 -12.57
CA SER A 230 -15.43 19.09 -12.50
C SER A 230 -15.34 19.82 -13.84
N ILE A 231 -15.14 19.06 -14.93
CA ILE A 231 -15.08 19.57 -16.30
C ILE A 231 -16.40 20.27 -16.65
N ARG A 232 -17.54 19.61 -16.41
CA ARG A 232 -18.87 20.16 -16.71
C ARG A 232 -19.17 21.44 -15.95
N ALA A 233 -18.75 21.50 -14.70
CA ALA A 233 -18.94 22.66 -13.84
C ALA A 233 -17.94 23.79 -14.14
N GLY A 234 -16.90 23.55 -14.96
CA GLY A 234 -15.79 24.48 -15.13
C GLY A 234 -15.05 24.78 -13.82
N SER A 235 -15.06 23.82 -12.86
CA SER A 235 -14.63 24.10 -11.49
C SER A 235 -13.10 24.11 -11.31
N THR A 236 -12.37 23.59 -12.30
CA THR A 236 -10.90 23.58 -12.35
C THR A 236 -10.43 23.85 -13.78
N PRO A 237 -9.28 24.51 -13.99
CA PRO A 237 -8.75 24.78 -15.33
C PRO A 237 -7.95 23.60 -15.91
N PHE A 238 -8.13 22.37 -15.41
CA PHE A 238 -7.28 21.24 -15.80
C PHE A 238 -7.83 20.47 -16.99
N ARG A 239 -6.92 20.04 -17.87
CA ARG A 239 -7.15 18.95 -18.82
C ARG A 239 -6.75 17.63 -18.16
N TRP A 240 -7.50 16.56 -18.37
CA TRP A 240 -7.28 15.27 -17.68
C TRP A 240 -6.98 14.18 -18.70
N ALA A 241 -5.83 13.51 -18.57
CA ALA A 241 -5.49 12.33 -19.36
C ALA A 241 -5.55 11.09 -18.48
N ILE A 242 -6.32 10.10 -18.89
CA ILE A 242 -6.47 8.81 -18.19
C ILE A 242 -5.93 7.72 -19.11
N PHE A 243 -5.05 6.87 -18.58
CA PHE A 243 -4.56 5.68 -19.24
C PHE A 243 -5.03 4.46 -18.46
N SER A 244 -5.72 3.53 -19.13
CA SER A 244 -6.25 2.34 -18.45
C SER A 244 -6.54 1.19 -19.40
N ARG A 245 -6.80 0.02 -18.85
CA ARG A 245 -7.48 -1.07 -19.56
C ARG A 245 -8.96 -0.77 -19.78
N GLU A 246 -9.55 -1.50 -20.71
CA GLU A 246 -10.99 -1.50 -20.98
C GLU A 246 -11.72 -2.48 -20.04
N GLU A 247 -11.52 -2.34 -18.73
CA GLU A 247 -12.29 -3.12 -17.76
C GLU A 247 -13.77 -2.72 -17.84
N PRO A 248 -14.73 -3.66 -17.73
CA PRO A 248 -16.14 -3.39 -18.05
C PRO A 248 -16.74 -2.19 -17.30
N HIS A 249 -16.39 -2.00 -16.02
CA HIS A 249 -16.86 -0.86 -15.22
C HIS A 249 -16.22 0.47 -15.63
N ILE A 250 -14.95 0.47 -16.08
CA ILE A 250 -14.30 1.68 -16.62
C ILE A 250 -15.00 2.09 -17.92
N VAL A 251 -15.20 1.14 -18.84
CA VAL A 251 -15.94 1.38 -20.09
C VAL A 251 -17.33 1.92 -19.79
N SER A 252 -18.04 1.31 -18.83
CA SER A 252 -19.35 1.76 -18.39
C SER A 252 -19.35 3.18 -17.80
N ALA A 253 -18.26 3.61 -17.15
CA ALA A 253 -18.14 4.96 -16.60
C ALA A 253 -17.91 6.03 -17.69
N PHE A 254 -17.29 5.66 -18.81
CA PHE A 254 -17.10 6.54 -19.98
C PHE A 254 -18.26 6.51 -20.98
N ALA A 255 -19.11 5.48 -20.93
CA ALA A 255 -20.22 5.27 -21.86
C ALA A 255 -21.33 6.36 -21.87
N PRO A 256 -21.70 7.02 -20.75
CA PRO A 256 -22.75 8.03 -20.76
C PRO A 256 -22.47 9.13 -21.78
N SER A 257 -23.46 9.53 -22.57
CA SER A 257 -23.31 10.51 -23.66
C SER A 257 -22.68 11.83 -23.21
N ILE A 258 -23.02 12.24 -21.98
CA ILE A 258 -22.44 13.43 -21.37
C ILE A 258 -20.94 13.30 -21.12
N VAL A 259 -20.44 12.12 -20.78
CA VAL A 259 -19.01 11.86 -20.56
C VAL A 259 -18.28 11.69 -21.90
N SER A 260 -18.85 10.90 -22.82
CA SER A 260 -18.23 10.66 -24.13
C SER A 260 -18.11 11.93 -24.96
N SER A 261 -19.05 12.87 -24.85
CA SER A 261 -18.95 14.20 -25.50
C SER A 261 -17.79 15.07 -25.00
N LEU A 262 -17.30 14.81 -23.79
CA LEU A 262 -16.19 15.54 -23.15
C LEU A 262 -14.86 14.81 -23.31
N CYS A 263 -14.86 13.60 -23.88
CA CYS A 263 -13.74 12.68 -23.88
C CYS A 263 -13.24 12.40 -25.31
N HIS A 264 -11.98 12.70 -25.57
CA HIS A 264 -11.27 12.15 -26.71
C HIS A 264 -10.73 10.77 -26.35
N SER A 265 -11.30 9.70 -26.91
CA SER A 265 -10.91 8.32 -26.61
C SER A 265 -10.02 7.75 -27.72
N VAL A 266 -8.87 7.20 -27.34
CA VAL A 266 -7.89 6.59 -28.25
C VAL A 266 -7.60 5.17 -27.80
N LEU A 267 -7.72 4.21 -28.72
CA LEU A 267 -7.34 2.83 -28.48
C LEU A 267 -5.87 2.63 -28.88
N LEU A 268 -5.07 2.08 -27.97
CA LEU A 268 -3.74 1.53 -28.26
C LEU A 268 -3.87 0.00 -28.36
N PRO A 269 -4.10 -0.58 -29.56
CA PRO A 269 -4.40 -1.99 -29.72
C PRO A 269 -3.15 -2.87 -29.64
N ILE A 270 -3.34 -4.19 -29.52
CA ILE A 270 -2.31 -5.16 -29.92
C ILE A 270 -2.30 -5.14 -31.45
N SER A 271 -1.21 -4.63 -32.04
CA SER A 271 -1.10 -4.47 -33.49
C SER A 271 0.32 -4.78 -33.96
N ARG A 272 0.40 -5.48 -35.08
CA ARG A 272 1.64 -5.73 -35.84
C ARG A 272 2.21 -4.46 -36.47
N GLU A 273 1.46 -3.36 -36.51
CA GLU A 273 1.98 -2.05 -36.92
C GLU A 273 3.11 -1.57 -35.98
N ALA A 274 3.13 -2.07 -34.74
CA ALA A 274 4.21 -1.80 -33.79
C ALA A 274 5.49 -2.62 -34.06
N ASP A 275 5.50 -3.57 -35.00
CA ASP A 275 6.63 -4.48 -35.19
C ASP A 275 7.92 -3.74 -35.56
N GLY A 276 7.84 -2.66 -36.37
CA GLY A 276 8.99 -1.82 -36.68
C GLY A 276 9.53 -1.05 -35.46
N GLU A 277 8.64 -0.56 -34.60
CA GLU A 277 9.01 0.10 -33.33
C GLU A 277 9.62 -0.90 -32.34
N ILE A 278 9.08 -2.13 -32.29
CA ILE A 278 9.60 -3.22 -31.46
C ILE A 278 10.99 -3.65 -31.94
N GLU A 279 11.22 -3.72 -33.25
CA GLU A 279 12.54 -3.99 -33.82
C GLU A 279 13.54 -2.91 -33.38
N LEU A 280 13.18 -1.63 -33.51
CA LEU A 280 14.01 -0.51 -33.08
C LEU A 280 14.34 -0.61 -31.57
N TYR A 281 13.32 -0.87 -30.75
CA TYR A 281 13.48 -1.08 -29.30
C TYR A 281 14.41 -2.24 -28.96
N LEU A 282 14.26 -3.39 -29.63
CA LEU A 282 15.11 -4.57 -29.44
C LEU A 282 16.57 -4.27 -29.82
N ARG A 283 16.80 -3.63 -30.97
CA ARG A 283 18.15 -3.28 -31.44
C ARG A 283 18.88 -2.38 -30.43
N GLY A 284 18.24 -1.29 -30.00
CA GLY A 284 18.79 -0.42 -28.97
C GLY A 284 19.00 -1.13 -27.64
N GLY A 285 18.05 -1.98 -27.24
CA GLY A 285 18.16 -2.81 -26.04
C GLY A 285 19.37 -3.75 -26.06
N PHE A 286 19.56 -4.49 -27.15
CA PHE A 286 20.72 -5.39 -27.29
C PHE A 286 22.04 -4.63 -27.36
N GLU A 287 22.08 -3.48 -28.04
CA GLU A 287 23.27 -2.63 -28.04
C GLU A 287 23.61 -2.14 -26.63
N ASN A 288 22.62 -1.77 -25.82
CA ASN A 288 22.81 -1.39 -24.43
C ASN A 288 23.37 -2.55 -23.58
N ILE A 289 22.91 -3.79 -23.81
CA ILE A 289 23.46 -4.99 -23.17
C ILE A 289 24.94 -5.15 -23.55
N LEU A 290 25.27 -5.07 -24.84
CA LEU A 290 26.66 -5.15 -25.31
C LEU A 290 27.53 -4.04 -24.73
N ARG A 291 27.00 -2.81 -24.63
CA ARG A 291 27.69 -1.66 -24.04
C ARG A 291 28.05 -1.91 -22.57
N ARG A 292 27.08 -2.35 -21.76
CA ARG A 292 27.31 -2.67 -20.34
C ARG A 292 28.31 -3.81 -20.14
N ARG A 293 28.43 -4.71 -21.10
CA ARG A 293 29.36 -5.86 -21.07
C ARG A 293 30.71 -5.60 -21.75
N ASN A 294 30.97 -4.39 -22.26
CA ASN A 294 32.17 -4.05 -23.04
C ASN A 294 32.35 -4.90 -24.31
N LEU A 295 31.24 -5.30 -24.95
CA LEU A 295 31.19 -6.16 -26.14
C LEU A 295 30.61 -5.43 -27.36
N LEU A 296 30.67 -4.10 -27.42
CA LEU A 296 30.13 -3.30 -28.54
C LEU A 296 30.70 -3.70 -29.91
N HIS A 297 31.89 -4.31 -29.96
CA HIS A 297 32.48 -4.82 -31.20
C HIS A 297 31.65 -5.95 -31.85
N LEU A 298 30.72 -6.56 -31.12
CA LEU A 298 29.78 -7.57 -31.62
C LEU A 298 28.46 -6.99 -32.15
N SER A 299 28.24 -5.68 -32.09
CA SER A 299 26.95 -5.07 -32.45
C SER A 299 26.50 -5.33 -33.89
N SER A 300 27.45 -5.59 -34.80
CA SER A 300 27.19 -5.91 -36.20
C SER A 300 26.85 -7.38 -36.44
N SER A 301 27.21 -8.28 -35.52
CA SER A 301 27.03 -9.73 -35.66
C SER A 301 26.05 -10.32 -34.65
N TRP A 302 25.76 -9.62 -33.54
CA TRP A 302 24.91 -10.11 -32.46
C TRP A 302 23.90 -9.06 -31.95
N PRO A 303 22.62 -9.45 -31.79
CA PRO A 303 22.01 -10.64 -32.36
C PRO A 303 21.93 -10.53 -33.89
N THR A 304 21.82 -11.67 -34.56
CA THR A 304 21.61 -11.67 -36.02
C THR A 304 20.25 -11.05 -36.38
N ALA A 305 20.13 -10.54 -37.60
CA ALA A 305 18.86 -9.99 -38.09
C ALA A 305 17.71 -11.03 -38.05
N GLU A 306 18.01 -12.32 -38.26
CA GLU A 306 17.01 -13.39 -38.12
C GLU A 306 16.50 -13.52 -36.69
N GLN A 307 17.40 -13.54 -35.71
CA GLN A 307 17.02 -13.64 -34.29
C GLN A 307 16.19 -12.45 -33.84
N ILE A 308 16.51 -11.24 -34.32
CA ILE A 308 15.69 -10.04 -34.06
C ILE A 308 14.30 -10.22 -34.67
N ARG A 309 14.19 -10.67 -35.93
CA ARG A 309 12.88 -10.94 -36.56
C ARG A 309 12.07 -11.99 -35.80
N MET A 310 12.71 -13.02 -35.26
CA MET A 310 12.03 -14.02 -34.42
C MET A 310 11.44 -13.37 -33.15
N PHE A 311 12.18 -12.51 -32.45
CA PHE A 311 11.65 -11.80 -31.28
C PHE A 311 10.54 -10.81 -31.62
N VAL A 312 10.64 -10.09 -32.75
CA VAL A 312 9.57 -9.22 -33.25
C VAL A 312 8.32 -10.05 -33.53
N ASN A 313 8.48 -11.18 -34.23
CA ASN A 313 7.38 -12.07 -34.55
C ASN A 313 6.70 -12.61 -33.29
N ALA A 314 7.48 -13.04 -32.29
CA ALA A 314 6.99 -13.54 -31.01
C ALA A 314 6.36 -12.44 -30.14
N ALA A 315 6.84 -11.20 -30.24
CA ALA A 315 6.25 -10.09 -29.50
C ALA A 315 4.79 -9.83 -29.93
N ALA A 316 4.44 -10.06 -31.19
CA ALA A 316 3.09 -9.92 -31.73
C ALA A 316 2.43 -8.57 -31.34
N GLY A 317 3.20 -7.47 -31.38
CA GLY A 317 2.73 -6.13 -30.99
C GLY A 317 2.74 -5.83 -29.48
N LEU A 318 3.18 -6.75 -28.62
CA LEU A 318 3.28 -6.57 -27.16
C LEU A 318 4.70 -6.17 -26.75
N PHE A 319 4.89 -4.93 -26.30
CA PHE A 319 6.16 -4.42 -25.76
C PHE A 319 6.64 -5.12 -24.47
N ALA A 320 5.74 -5.74 -23.69
CA ALA A 320 6.20 -6.49 -22.50
C ALA A 320 7.04 -7.72 -22.86
N HIS A 321 6.84 -8.32 -24.05
CA HIS A 321 7.65 -9.44 -24.51
C HIS A 321 9.12 -9.04 -24.72
N PRO A 322 9.47 -8.13 -25.65
CA PRO A 322 10.85 -7.71 -25.87
C PRO A 322 11.47 -7.10 -24.61
N ALA A 323 10.71 -6.36 -23.80
CA ALA A 323 11.22 -5.82 -22.53
C ALA A 323 11.62 -6.93 -21.54
N THR A 324 10.85 -8.02 -21.49
CA THR A 324 11.16 -9.19 -20.64
C THR A 324 12.33 -9.98 -21.21
N VAL A 325 12.42 -10.16 -22.54
CA VAL A 325 13.56 -10.80 -23.22
C VAL A 325 14.85 -10.06 -22.90
N LEU A 326 14.87 -8.73 -23.06
CA LEU A 326 16.05 -7.91 -22.77
C LEU A 326 16.48 -8.05 -21.30
N ARG A 327 15.54 -7.98 -20.34
CA ARG A 327 15.86 -8.19 -18.91
C ARG A 327 16.37 -9.60 -18.62
N PHE A 328 15.77 -10.61 -19.24
CA PHE A 328 16.17 -12.01 -19.08
C PHE A 328 17.61 -12.22 -19.56
N ILE A 329 17.96 -11.72 -20.74
CA ILE A 329 19.31 -11.89 -21.31
C ILE A 329 20.34 -11.02 -20.55
N ASP A 330 19.99 -9.79 -20.20
CA ASP A 330 20.91 -8.84 -19.56
C ASP A 330 21.36 -9.30 -18.16
N ARG A 331 20.44 -9.79 -17.33
CA ARG A 331 20.69 -9.99 -15.89
C ARG A 331 21.18 -11.40 -15.51
N HIS A 332 21.13 -12.39 -16.40
CA HIS A 332 21.72 -13.70 -16.16
C HIS A 332 23.22 -13.67 -16.52
N SER A 333 24.06 -13.35 -15.53
CA SER A 333 25.51 -13.13 -15.73
C SER A 333 26.35 -14.40 -15.73
N TYR A 334 25.82 -15.51 -15.19
CA TYR A 334 26.56 -16.78 -15.03
C TYR A 334 26.47 -17.70 -16.24
N SER A 335 25.35 -17.66 -16.97
CA SER A 335 25.18 -18.26 -18.29
C SER A 335 25.57 -17.21 -19.34
N GLY A 336 26.34 -17.57 -20.36
CA GLY A 336 26.68 -16.65 -21.44
C GLY A 336 25.40 -16.03 -22.05
N PHE A 337 25.45 -14.76 -22.47
CA PHE A 337 24.27 -14.10 -23.05
C PHE A 337 23.72 -14.84 -24.29
N GLU A 338 24.58 -15.60 -24.99
CA GLU A 338 24.19 -16.51 -26.07
C GLU A 338 23.34 -17.69 -25.59
N GLU A 339 23.67 -18.30 -24.45
CA GLU A 339 22.88 -19.39 -23.88
C GLU A 339 21.47 -18.89 -23.49
N THR A 340 21.40 -17.71 -22.88
CA THR A 340 20.10 -17.10 -22.51
C THR A 340 19.31 -16.65 -23.72
N LEU A 341 19.99 -16.21 -24.79
CA LEU A 341 19.36 -15.88 -26.06
C LEU A 341 18.72 -17.14 -26.68
N ASN A 342 19.51 -18.22 -26.79
CA ASN A 342 19.06 -19.48 -27.36
C ASN A 342 17.93 -20.11 -26.52
N ALA A 343 18.01 -20.01 -25.19
CA ALA A 343 16.95 -20.49 -24.30
C ALA A 343 15.58 -19.85 -24.58
N VAL A 344 15.55 -18.59 -25.05
CA VAL A 344 14.30 -17.93 -25.46
C VAL A 344 13.94 -18.23 -26.92
N LEU A 345 14.92 -18.40 -27.81
CA LEU A 345 14.68 -18.70 -29.23
C LEU A 345 14.21 -20.14 -29.48
N ASP A 346 14.65 -21.11 -28.68
CA ASP A 346 14.31 -22.53 -28.88
C ASP A 346 12.79 -22.78 -28.77
N PRO A 347 12.05 -22.27 -27.76
CA PRO A 347 10.60 -22.38 -27.72
C PRO A 347 9.90 -21.67 -28.89
N ILE A 348 10.38 -20.49 -29.30
CA ILE A 348 9.82 -19.73 -30.42
C ILE A 348 9.94 -20.53 -31.72
N SER A 349 11.08 -21.22 -31.93
CA SER A 349 11.36 -22.01 -33.13
C SER A 349 10.49 -23.28 -33.23
N ASN A 350 10.11 -23.85 -32.09
CA ASN A 350 9.36 -25.11 -32.00
C ASN A 350 7.84 -24.92 -31.92
N SER A 351 7.37 -23.67 -31.85
CA SER A 351 5.94 -23.36 -31.75
C SER A 351 5.28 -23.43 -33.12
N GLY A 352 4.51 -24.50 -33.37
CA GLY A 352 3.66 -24.62 -34.55
C GLY A 352 2.50 -23.61 -34.53
N SER A 353 2.13 -23.11 -35.71
CA SER A 353 1.11 -22.07 -35.99
C SER A 353 -0.33 -22.39 -35.49
N GLN A 354 -0.54 -22.54 -34.19
CA GLN A 354 -1.87 -22.59 -33.57
C GLN A 354 -1.83 -21.91 -32.19
N THR A 355 -1.88 -20.57 -32.17
CA THR A 355 -2.07 -19.82 -30.93
C THR A 355 -3.49 -19.27 -30.83
N MET A 356 -4.21 -19.69 -29.78
CA MET A 356 -5.60 -19.28 -29.48
C MET A 356 -5.69 -18.02 -28.60
N SER A 357 -4.55 -17.48 -28.13
CA SER A 357 -4.48 -16.33 -27.21
C SER A 357 -3.52 -15.25 -27.71
N ALA A 358 -3.92 -13.98 -27.59
CA ALA A 358 -3.10 -12.81 -27.93
C ALA A 358 -1.84 -12.66 -27.05
N TYR A 359 -1.77 -13.38 -25.92
CA TYR A 359 -0.64 -13.36 -24.99
C TYR A 359 0.23 -14.63 -25.05
N ALA A 360 -0.01 -15.55 -25.98
CA ALA A 360 0.57 -16.89 -25.94
C ALA A 360 2.11 -16.92 -25.85
N GLU A 361 2.81 -16.14 -26.68
CA GLU A 361 4.28 -16.08 -26.66
C GLU A 361 4.82 -15.39 -25.41
N LEU A 362 4.12 -14.38 -24.90
CA LEU A 362 4.45 -13.74 -23.62
C LEU A 362 4.29 -14.71 -22.45
N ASP A 363 3.21 -15.51 -22.46
CA ASP A 363 2.93 -16.54 -21.47
C ASP A 363 3.94 -17.69 -21.56
N ALA A 364 4.38 -18.05 -22.78
CA ALA A 364 5.45 -19.02 -23.00
C ALA A 364 6.78 -18.52 -22.41
N LEU A 365 7.12 -17.24 -22.60
CA LEU A 365 8.30 -16.62 -22.00
C LEU A 365 8.23 -16.61 -20.45
N TYR A 366 7.08 -16.26 -19.87
CA TYR A 366 6.89 -16.34 -18.42
C TYR A 366 6.99 -17.78 -17.91
N THR A 367 6.42 -18.73 -18.64
CA THR A 367 6.50 -20.16 -18.33
C THR A 367 7.95 -20.64 -18.36
N LEU A 368 8.73 -20.27 -19.37
CA LEU A 368 10.16 -20.57 -19.47
C LEU A 368 10.93 -20.05 -18.25
N ILE A 369 10.68 -18.80 -17.83
CA ILE A 369 11.34 -18.21 -16.67
C ILE A 369 11.03 -19.03 -15.40
N LEU A 370 9.78 -19.44 -15.21
CA LEU A 370 9.36 -20.23 -14.05
C LEU A 370 9.81 -21.69 -14.10
N GLN A 371 9.90 -22.31 -15.28
CA GLN A 371 10.44 -23.66 -15.46
C GLN A 371 11.93 -23.76 -15.14
N ARG A 372 12.67 -22.65 -15.24
CA ARG A 372 14.08 -22.59 -14.84
C ARG A 372 14.29 -22.40 -13.34
N VAL A 373 13.22 -22.21 -12.56
CA VAL A 373 13.29 -22.21 -11.10
C VAL A 373 13.43 -23.66 -10.62
N PRO A 374 14.49 -24.01 -9.87
CA PRO A 374 14.68 -25.35 -9.34
C PRO A 374 13.49 -25.85 -8.51
N ASP A 375 13.15 -27.14 -8.63
CA ASP A 375 12.00 -27.76 -7.96
C ASP A 375 12.03 -27.59 -6.43
N ASP A 376 13.22 -27.61 -5.83
CA ASP A 376 13.42 -27.46 -4.38
C ASP A 376 13.08 -26.05 -3.85
N ILE A 377 13.15 -25.02 -4.72
CA ILE A 377 12.80 -23.64 -4.36
C ILE A 377 11.50 -23.14 -5.01
N LEU A 378 10.90 -23.92 -5.92
CA LEU A 378 9.69 -23.53 -6.66
C LEU A 378 8.51 -23.24 -5.73
N SER A 379 8.26 -24.08 -4.73
CA SER A 379 7.16 -23.85 -3.77
C SER A 379 7.36 -22.54 -2.98
N SER A 380 8.59 -22.23 -2.58
CA SER A 380 8.91 -20.95 -1.92
C SER A 380 8.72 -19.76 -2.85
N THR A 381 9.05 -19.94 -4.13
CA THR A 381 8.85 -18.93 -5.19
C THR A 381 7.36 -18.64 -5.42
N GLN A 382 6.53 -19.67 -5.48
CA GLN A 382 5.08 -19.51 -5.64
C GLN A 382 4.44 -18.86 -4.40
N LEU A 383 4.89 -19.22 -3.19
CA LEU A 383 4.44 -18.56 -1.96
C LEU A 383 4.90 -17.09 -1.90
N LEU A 384 6.10 -16.78 -2.38
CA LEU A 384 6.58 -15.42 -2.53
C LEU A 384 5.66 -14.64 -3.47
N PHE A 385 5.41 -15.13 -4.68
CA PHE A 385 4.50 -14.46 -5.61
C PHE A 385 3.08 -14.30 -5.07
N LEU A 386 2.54 -15.31 -4.40
CA LEU A 386 1.24 -15.22 -3.73
C LEU A 386 1.22 -14.09 -2.69
N SER A 387 2.28 -13.95 -1.91
CA SER A 387 2.41 -12.88 -0.90
C SER A 387 2.56 -11.48 -1.50
N LEU A 388 3.00 -11.38 -2.75
CA LEU A 388 3.10 -10.12 -3.49
C LEU A 388 1.79 -9.74 -4.18
N LEU A 389 0.81 -10.64 -4.27
CA LEU A 389 -0.45 -10.31 -4.93
C LEU A 389 -1.21 -9.24 -4.13
N PRO A 390 -1.73 -8.19 -4.79
CA PRO A 390 -2.46 -7.12 -4.12
C PRO A 390 -3.71 -7.63 -3.39
N SER A 391 -4.28 -8.74 -3.84
CA SER A 391 -5.39 -9.45 -3.20
C SER A 391 -5.08 -10.08 -1.84
N TYR A 392 -3.89 -9.81 -1.26
CA TYR A 392 -3.45 -10.32 0.03
C TYR A 392 -2.87 -9.21 0.94
N ASN A 393 -2.95 -7.93 0.55
CA ASN A 393 -2.01 -6.88 0.96
C ASN A 393 -2.63 -5.54 1.47
N ASP A 394 -2.22 -5.07 2.66
CA ASP A 394 -2.59 -3.78 3.28
C ASP A 394 -1.60 -2.62 3.00
N GLY A 395 -0.69 -2.80 2.04
CA GLY A 395 0.38 -1.87 1.70
C GLY A 395 1.70 -2.11 2.44
N LEU A 396 1.73 -2.96 3.48
CA LEU A 396 2.92 -3.28 4.29
C LEU A 396 3.68 -4.52 3.81
N GLN A 397 3.16 -5.25 2.83
CA GLN A 397 3.71 -6.54 2.39
C GLN A 397 4.66 -6.45 1.20
N TRP A 398 5.18 -5.26 0.87
CA TRP A 398 6.21 -5.10 -0.16
C TRP A 398 7.63 -5.04 0.42
N PHE A 399 7.72 -4.98 1.74
CA PHE A 399 8.97 -4.91 2.48
C PHE A 399 9.58 -6.31 2.55
N LEU A 400 10.71 -6.47 1.87
CA LEU A 400 11.28 -7.78 1.58
C LEU A 400 11.53 -8.59 2.85
N THR A 401 12.11 -7.97 3.88
CA THR A 401 12.34 -8.61 5.18
C THR A 401 11.08 -9.12 5.83
N THR A 402 9.99 -8.35 5.79
CA THR A 402 8.71 -8.76 6.39
C THR A 402 8.13 -9.93 5.61
N VAL A 403 8.13 -9.87 4.28
CA VAL A 403 7.66 -10.96 3.42
C VAL A 403 8.46 -12.24 3.65
N CYS A 404 9.77 -12.14 3.60
CA CYS A 404 10.68 -13.27 3.78
C CYS A 404 10.52 -13.90 5.17
N ASN A 405 10.46 -13.10 6.24
CA ASN A 405 10.25 -13.63 7.59
C ASN A 405 8.85 -14.27 7.77
N ARG A 406 7.79 -13.70 7.19
CA ARG A 406 6.44 -14.31 7.16
C ARG A 406 6.39 -15.63 6.40
N LEU A 407 7.22 -15.77 5.39
CA LEU A 407 7.35 -16.97 4.57
C LEU A 407 8.48 -17.89 5.03
N GLY A 408 9.21 -17.57 6.11
CA GLY A 408 10.40 -18.30 6.54
C GLY A 408 11.46 -18.49 5.44
N ILE A 409 11.60 -17.52 4.53
CA ILE A 409 12.57 -17.49 3.44
C ILE A 409 13.81 -16.77 3.96
N SER A 410 14.97 -17.43 3.90
CA SER A 410 16.24 -16.79 4.25
C SER A 410 16.73 -15.84 3.16
N GLU A 411 17.64 -14.93 3.50
CA GLU A 411 18.31 -14.07 2.52
C GLU A 411 18.88 -14.85 1.34
N ARG A 412 19.62 -15.92 1.66
CA ARG A 412 20.24 -16.78 0.65
C ARG A 412 19.20 -17.40 -0.27
N LEU A 413 18.10 -17.92 0.28
CA LEU A 413 17.03 -18.52 -0.50
C LEU A 413 16.35 -17.47 -1.39
N PHE A 414 16.04 -16.29 -0.84
CA PHE A 414 15.46 -15.21 -1.63
C PHE A 414 16.38 -14.77 -2.77
N ARG A 415 17.67 -14.53 -2.51
CA ARG A 415 18.64 -14.15 -3.55
C ARG A 415 18.74 -15.24 -4.64
N GLY A 416 18.63 -16.51 -4.25
CA GLY A 416 18.48 -17.63 -5.18
C GLY A 416 17.21 -17.52 -6.03
N ILE A 417 16.05 -17.31 -5.41
CA ILE A 417 14.77 -17.10 -6.13
C ILE A 417 14.89 -15.91 -7.09
N TYR A 418 15.31 -14.75 -6.58
CA TYR A 418 15.44 -13.51 -7.36
C TYR A 418 16.34 -13.70 -8.57
N HIS A 419 17.46 -14.41 -8.44
CA HIS A 419 18.35 -14.71 -9.56
C HIS A 419 17.61 -15.39 -10.74
N HIS A 420 16.66 -16.29 -10.46
CA HIS A 420 15.88 -16.97 -11.51
C HIS A 420 14.73 -16.12 -12.07
N VAL A 421 14.13 -15.23 -11.26
CA VAL A 421 12.90 -14.51 -11.63
C VAL A 421 13.05 -13.00 -11.81
N GLN A 422 14.27 -12.47 -11.75
CA GLN A 422 14.60 -11.04 -11.94
C GLN A 422 14.18 -10.44 -13.29
N ALA A 423 13.78 -11.26 -14.27
CA ALA A 423 13.22 -10.77 -15.53
C ALA A 423 11.76 -10.27 -15.37
N VAL A 424 11.06 -10.73 -14.33
CA VAL A 424 9.64 -10.45 -14.08
C VAL A 424 9.38 -9.71 -12.75
N ILE A 425 10.34 -9.74 -11.82
CA ILE A 425 10.31 -8.95 -10.59
C ILE A 425 11.53 -8.04 -10.47
N ASP A 426 11.34 -6.88 -9.86
CA ASP A 426 12.39 -5.95 -9.49
C ASP A 426 12.64 -6.01 -7.99
N PHE A 427 13.91 -5.87 -7.60
CA PHE A 427 14.34 -5.74 -6.22
C PHE A 427 15.13 -4.44 -6.07
N GLN A 428 14.62 -3.54 -5.23
CA GLN A 428 15.24 -2.25 -4.95
C GLN A 428 15.80 -2.26 -3.54
N GLU A 429 17.12 -2.17 -3.41
CA GLU A 429 17.83 -2.13 -2.14
C GLU A 429 18.08 -0.66 -1.74
N PRO A 430 17.42 -0.15 -0.69
CA PRO A 430 17.62 1.21 -0.23
C PRO A 430 18.96 1.33 0.51
N PRO A 431 19.47 2.56 0.67
CA PRO A 431 20.66 2.79 1.47
C PRO A 431 20.47 2.24 2.90
N PRO A 432 21.56 1.78 3.55
CA PRO A 432 21.50 1.33 4.93
C PRO A 432 20.86 2.40 5.82
N PRO A 433 19.96 2.01 6.73
CA PRO A 433 19.32 2.98 7.62
C PRO A 433 20.38 3.62 8.51
N THR A 434 20.33 4.94 8.60
CA THR A 434 21.14 5.71 9.54
C THR A 434 20.38 5.90 10.84
N PHE A 435 21.08 5.70 11.96
CA PHE A 435 20.52 5.85 13.30
C PHE A 435 21.27 6.96 14.04
N ASP A 436 20.54 7.70 14.87
CA ASP A 436 21.10 8.67 15.80
C ASP A 436 22.08 7.99 16.78
N GLU A 437 23.16 8.66 17.16
CA GLU A 437 24.16 8.15 18.11
C GLU A 437 23.59 7.78 19.49
N THR A 438 22.44 8.34 19.84
CA THR A 438 21.69 8.01 21.06
C THR A 438 21.05 6.62 21.03
N ILE A 439 20.94 5.98 19.86
CA ILE A 439 20.35 4.65 19.70
C ILE A 439 21.40 3.57 19.97
N ASN A 440 21.11 2.70 20.94
CA ASN A 440 21.97 1.57 21.24
C ASN A 440 21.59 0.36 20.38
N LEU A 441 22.35 0.12 19.31
CA LEU A 441 22.12 -0.99 18.37
C LEU A 441 22.23 -2.39 18.99
N LYS A 442 22.85 -2.53 20.17
CA LYS A 442 22.99 -3.82 20.89
C LYS A 442 21.80 -4.13 21.80
N ARG A 443 20.86 -3.20 21.97
CA ARG A 443 19.66 -3.38 22.80
C ARG A 443 18.41 -3.46 21.95
N SER A 444 17.41 -4.18 22.44
CA SER A 444 16.11 -4.28 21.76
C SER A 444 15.49 -2.91 21.56
N PHE A 445 14.72 -2.74 20.48
CA PHE A 445 13.87 -1.57 20.24
C PHE A 445 12.92 -1.28 21.41
N PHE A 446 12.45 -2.32 22.11
CA PHE A 446 11.47 -2.19 23.19
C PHE A 446 12.09 -1.89 24.55
N ASP A 447 13.41 -2.04 24.69
CA ASP A 447 14.14 -1.79 25.95
C ASP A 447 14.76 -0.38 26.01
N GLN A 448 14.55 0.42 24.95
CA GLN A 448 15.08 1.78 24.84
C GLN A 448 14.00 2.82 25.06
N ASP A 449 14.36 3.88 25.79
CA ASP A 449 13.47 5.01 26.07
C ASP A 449 13.44 5.99 24.90
N LEU A 450 12.71 5.62 23.84
CA LEU A 450 12.56 6.41 22.63
C LEU A 450 11.30 7.28 22.68
N SER A 451 11.45 8.57 22.30
CA SER A 451 10.32 9.49 22.15
C SER A 451 9.32 9.01 21.08
N SER A 452 8.05 9.46 21.15
CA SER A 452 7.05 9.17 20.09
C SER A 452 7.49 9.58 18.70
N ILE A 453 8.17 10.72 18.61
CA ILE A 453 8.58 11.31 17.32
C ILE A 453 9.68 10.43 16.72
N SER A 454 10.66 10.03 17.54
CA SER A 454 11.71 9.08 17.15
C SER A 454 11.11 7.75 16.71
N LYS A 455 10.16 7.18 17.47
CA LYS A 455 9.46 5.93 17.08
C LYS A 455 8.72 6.06 15.75
N SER A 456 8.08 7.20 15.49
CA SER A 456 7.35 7.47 14.25
C SER A 456 8.28 7.55 13.04
N SER A 457 9.40 8.24 13.18
CA SER A 457 10.42 8.32 12.13
C SER A 457 11.04 6.94 11.87
N LEU A 458 11.40 6.22 12.93
CA LEU A 458 11.96 4.87 12.84
C LEU A 458 11.00 3.86 12.20
N TYR A 459 9.69 3.98 12.41
CA TYR A 459 8.71 3.14 11.73
C TYR A 459 8.84 3.23 10.20
N GLN A 460 8.95 4.44 9.65
CA GLN A 460 9.14 4.62 8.20
C GLN A 460 10.48 4.04 7.74
N THR A 461 11.55 4.29 8.49
CA THR A 461 12.88 3.71 8.23
C THR A 461 12.83 2.19 8.19
N PHE A 462 12.23 1.55 9.20
CA PHE A 462 12.18 0.10 9.33
C PHE A 462 11.29 -0.57 8.31
N THR A 463 10.21 0.08 7.89
CA THR A 463 9.40 -0.47 6.81
C THR A 463 10.23 -0.65 5.53
N ARG A 464 11.17 0.23 5.20
CA ARG A 464 11.99 0.09 3.98
C ARG A 464 13.24 -0.78 4.18
N VAL A 465 13.45 -1.40 5.34
CA VAL A 465 14.67 -2.17 5.63
C VAL A 465 14.83 -3.38 4.71
N HIS A 466 16.01 -3.49 4.09
CA HIS A 466 16.37 -4.44 3.01
C HIS A 466 15.49 -4.38 1.78
N GLY A 467 14.77 -3.27 1.60
CA GLY A 467 14.18 -2.92 0.32
C GLY A 467 12.86 -3.56 -0.02
N THR A 468 12.46 -3.30 -1.26
CA THR A 468 11.16 -3.66 -1.78
C THR A 468 11.26 -4.54 -2.99
N ILE A 469 10.33 -5.47 -3.10
CA ILE A 469 10.15 -6.34 -4.26
C ILE A 469 8.89 -5.93 -5.00
N THR A 470 8.92 -5.84 -6.33
CA THR A 470 7.75 -5.43 -7.13
C THR A 470 7.67 -6.20 -8.45
N PHE A 471 6.49 -6.28 -9.06
CA PHE A 471 6.37 -6.81 -10.41
C PHE A 471 6.80 -5.77 -11.44
N HIS A 472 7.58 -6.18 -12.45
CA HIS A 472 7.94 -5.31 -13.57
C HIS A 472 6.73 -4.91 -14.42
N HIS A 473 5.74 -5.81 -14.55
CA HIS A 473 4.59 -5.55 -15.39
C HIS A 473 3.34 -6.32 -14.92
N LYS A 474 2.16 -5.67 -14.99
CA LYS A 474 0.87 -6.26 -14.57
C LYS A 474 0.48 -7.53 -15.35
N SER A 475 0.94 -7.71 -16.60
CA SER A 475 0.65 -8.94 -17.36
C SER A 475 1.24 -10.20 -16.74
N PHE A 476 2.36 -10.12 -16.01
CA PHE A 476 2.91 -11.25 -15.27
C PHE A 476 2.08 -11.55 -14.02
N TYR A 477 1.62 -10.50 -13.33
CA TYR A 477 0.62 -10.64 -12.26
C TYR A 477 -0.64 -11.34 -12.78
N ASP A 478 -1.19 -10.91 -13.93
CA ASP A 478 -2.37 -11.52 -14.54
C ASP A 478 -2.12 -12.97 -14.93
N PHE A 479 -0.94 -13.28 -15.48
CA PHE A 479 -0.50 -14.63 -15.80
C PHE A 479 -0.54 -15.54 -14.56
N LEU A 480 0.07 -15.11 -13.44
CA LEU A 480 0.10 -15.86 -12.18
C LEU A 480 -1.30 -16.07 -11.56
N CYS A 481 -2.25 -15.19 -11.85
CA CYS A 481 -3.60 -15.23 -11.31
C CYS A 481 -4.58 -16.04 -12.15
N ASP A 482 -4.28 -16.25 -13.44
CA ASP A 482 -5.15 -16.93 -14.39
C ASP A 482 -4.67 -18.37 -14.65
N PRO A 483 -5.40 -19.39 -14.17
CA PRO A 483 -5.01 -20.79 -14.37
C PRO A 483 -5.03 -21.21 -15.86
N ALA A 484 -5.79 -20.53 -16.73
CA ALA A 484 -5.78 -20.80 -18.16
C ALA A 484 -4.48 -20.33 -18.83
N ARG A 485 -3.78 -19.37 -18.23
CA ARG A 485 -2.50 -18.83 -18.75
C ARG A 485 -1.28 -19.49 -18.11
N SER A 486 -1.28 -19.66 -16.79
CA SER A 486 -0.10 -20.16 -16.05
C SER A 486 -0.15 -21.64 -15.68
N SER A 487 -1.28 -22.32 -15.84
CA SER A 487 -1.42 -23.75 -15.56
C SER A 487 -0.90 -24.12 -14.15
N SER A 488 0.14 -24.96 -14.05
CA SER A 488 0.77 -25.38 -12.79
C SER A 488 1.45 -24.26 -12.00
N PHE A 489 1.74 -23.13 -12.65
CA PHE A 489 2.36 -21.96 -12.00
C PHE A 489 1.34 -21.00 -11.37
N CYS A 490 0.04 -21.26 -11.54
CA CYS A 490 -1.01 -20.42 -10.97
C CYS A 490 -0.96 -20.40 -9.44
N VAL A 491 -0.81 -19.22 -8.85
CA VAL A 491 -0.63 -19.07 -7.39
C VAL A 491 -1.94 -18.81 -6.64
N THR A 492 -3.05 -18.56 -7.35
CA THR A 492 -4.36 -18.23 -6.76
C THR A 492 -5.23 -19.48 -6.49
N THR A 493 -4.70 -20.68 -6.76
CA THR A 493 -5.39 -21.97 -6.53
C THR A 493 -5.66 -22.23 -5.05
N SER A 494 -6.69 -23.03 -4.74
CA SER A 494 -7.03 -23.41 -3.37
C SER A 494 -5.89 -24.14 -2.65
N THR A 495 -5.13 -24.97 -3.38
CA THR A 495 -3.94 -25.65 -2.84
C THR A 495 -2.86 -24.66 -2.43
N MET A 496 -2.56 -23.67 -3.27
CA MET A 496 -1.57 -22.64 -2.95
C MET A 496 -1.99 -21.76 -1.78
N ARG A 497 -3.28 -21.38 -1.71
CA ARG A 497 -3.83 -20.66 -0.55
C ARG A 497 -3.71 -21.48 0.74
N GLN A 498 -3.96 -22.78 0.69
CA GLN A 498 -3.82 -23.66 1.85
C GLN A 498 -2.36 -23.79 2.29
N SER A 499 -1.42 -23.96 1.35
CA SER A 499 0.02 -23.97 1.62
C SER A 499 0.47 -22.66 2.26
N PHE A 500 0.00 -21.51 1.75
CA PHE A 500 0.28 -20.20 2.32
C PHE A 500 -0.26 -20.04 3.74
N LEU A 501 -1.51 -20.45 3.99
CA LEU A 501 -2.09 -20.47 5.34
C LEU A 501 -1.25 -21.33 6.29
N ASN A 502 -0.91 -22.56 5.89
CA ASN A 502 -0.09 -23.45 6.71
C ASN A 502 1.29 -22.83 7.02
N ARG A 503 1.90 -22.14 6.04
CA ARG A 503 3.18 -21.46 6.22
C ARG A 503 3.09 -20.30 7.21
N LEU A 504 2.08 -19.44 7.06
CA LEU A 504 1.83 -18.34 8.00
C LEU A 504 1.60 -18.86 9.42
N ARG A 505 0.82 -19.94 9.57
CA ARG A 505 0.59 -20.58 10.87
C ARG A 505 1.88 -21.11 11.48
N GLN A 506 2.74 -21.77 10.70
CA GLN A 506 4.03 -22.27 11.18
C GLN A 506 4.90 -21.12 11.71
N GLN A 507 5.01 -20.02 10.94
CA GLN A 507 5.79 -18.85 11.37
C GLN A 507 5.19 -18.16 12.58
N HIS A 508 3.86 -18.08 12.66
CA HIS A 508 3.17 -17.57 13.85
C HIS A 508 3.54 -18.36 15.10
N HIS A 509 3.42 -19.69 15.07
CA HIS A 509 3.78 -20.54 16.21
C HIS A 509 5.24 -20.40 16.59
N HIS A 510 6.13 -20.32 15.59
CA HIS A 510 7.56 -20.07 15.80
C HIS A 510 7.77 -18.78 16.59
N TYR A 511 7.25 -17.64 16.12
CA TYR A 511 7.36 -16.37 16.85
C TYR A 511 6.69 -16.39 18.22
N ALA A 512 5.46 -16.88 18.32
CA ALA A 512 4.70 -16.97 19.57
C ALA A 512 5.46 -17.78 20.63
N SER A 513 6.15 -18.85 20.22
CA SER A 513 6.96 -19.68 21.13
C SER A 513 8.17 -18.95 21.70
N THR A 514 8.64 -17.90 21.02
CA THR A 514 9.79 -17.09 21.46
C THR A 514 9.44 -16.01 22.47
N TYR A 515 8.16 -15.84 22.77
CA TYR A 515 7.67 -14.82 23.69
C TYR A 515 6.93 -15.44 24.87
N VAL A 516 7.07 -14.80 26.03
CA VAL A 516 6.27 -15.05 27.22
C VAL A 516 5.59 -13.75 27.64
N ILE A 517 4.38 -13.89 28.19
CA ILE A 517 3.64 -12.76 28.74
C ILE A 517 4.09 -12.56 30.17
N GLN A 518 4.53 -11.35 30.51
CA GLN A 518 4.86 -10.95 31.88
C GLN A 518 4.12 -9.66 32.23
N GLY A 519 3.05 -9.77 33.01
CA GLY A 519 2.12 -8.68 33.23
C GLY A 519 1.49 -8.25 31.91
N LEU A 520 1.60 -6.95 31.57
CA LEU A 520 1.11 -6.37 30.31
C LEU A 520 2.18 -6.27 29.22
N LYS A 521 3.32 -6.97 29.37
CA LYS A 521 4.42 -6.95 28.39
C LYS A 521 4.59 -8.31 27.73
N LEU A 522 4.93 -8.26 26.45
CA LEU A 522 5.45 -9.41 25.72
C LEU A 522 6.99 -9.34 25.76
N ILE A 523 7.61 -10.29 26.46
CA ILE A 523 9.07 -10.34 26.59
C ILE A 523 9.63 -11.60 25.95
N SER A 524 10.89 -11.56 25.52
CA SER A 524 11.59 -12.74 25.01
C SER A 524 11.63 -13.84 26.07
N LYS A 525 11.34 -15.08 25.66
CA LYS A 525 11.38 -16.24 26.55
C LYS A 525 12.77 -16.41 27.17
N PRO A 526 12.88 -16.59 28.50
CA PRO A 526 14.17 -16.79 29.16
C PRO A 526 14.96 -17.95 28.53
N GLY A 527 16.25 -17.73 28.28
CA GLY A 527 17.15 -18.75 27.72
C GLY A 527 17.07 -18.93 26.20
N MET A 528 16.22 -18.20 25.48
CA MET A 528 16.27 -18.16 24.01
C MET A 528 17.33 -17.17 23.51
N ALA A 529 17.90 -17.46 22.34
CA ALA A 529 18.87 -16.59 21.67
C ALA A 529 18.27 -15.21 21.31
N SER A 530 19.13 -14.24 20.98
CA SER A 530 18.75 -12.87 20.62
C SER A 530 17.72 -12.81 19.47
N SER A 531 17.07 -11.66 19.26
CA SER A 531 15.96 -11.53 18.29
C SER A 531 16.31 -12.04 16.89
N SER A 532 17.57 -11.82 16.48
CA SER A 532 18.18 -12.31 15.23
C SER A 532 17.99 -13.82 15.01
N ALA A 533 18.14 -14.64 16.07
CA ALA A 533 18.10 -16.10 15.96
C ALA A 533 16.72 -16.67 15.63
N SER A 534 15.66 -15.85 15.79
CA SER A 534 14.29 -16.24 15.43
C SER A 534 13.87 -15.77 14.04
N LEU A 535 14.63 -14.85 13.42
CA LEU A 535 14.37 -14.36 12.09
C LEU A 535 14.97 -15.30 11.04
N SER A 536 14.28 -15.44 9.91
CA SER A 536 14.84 -16.09 8.73
C SER A 536 15.81 -15.16 7.98
N TRP A 537 15.60 -13.84 8.11
CA TRP A 537 16.45 -12.82 7.53
C TRP A 537 16.64 -11.67 8.53
N PRO A 538 17.82 -11.58 9.19
CA PRO A 538 18.14 -10.51 10.13
C PRO A 538 18.70 -9.27 9.43
N GLN A 539 18.60 -8.11 10.08
CA GLN A 539 19.21 -6.86 9.65
C GLN A 539 20.63 -6.66 10.20
N GLY A 540 20.97 -7.38 11.28
CA GLY A 540 22.34 -7.51 11.77
C GLY A 540 22.62 -6.84 13.12
N ASN A 541 21.61 -6.26 13.77
CA ASN A 541 21.72 -5.77 15.15
C ASN A 541 20.40 -5.94 15.92
N GLU A 542 20.50 -6.05 17.24
CA GLU A 542 19.36 -6.39 18.11
C GLU A 542 18.27 -5.31 18.10
N PHE A 543 18.63 -4.04 17.89
CA PHE A 543 17.65 -2.96 17.82
C PHE A 543 16.68 -3.15 16.66
N VAL A 544 17.20 -3.34 15.45
CA VAL A 544 16.38 -3.52 14.25
C VAL A 544 15.75 -4.91 14.21
N ASP A 545 16.52 -5.95 14.56
CA ASP A 545 16.05 -7.34 14.53
C ASP A 545 14.85 -7.55 15.47
N SER A 546 14.87 -6.95 16.66
CA SER A 546 13.74 -7.06 17.60
C SER A 546 12.49 -6.34 17.10
N TRP A 547 12.64 -5.21 16.40
CA TRP A 547 11.50 -4.56 15.73
C TRP A 547 10.95 -5.42 14.60
N ILE A 548 11.81 -5.92 13.70
CA ILE A 548 11.39 -6.77 12.56
C ILE A 548 10.67 -8.01 13.07
N LYS A 549 11.18 -8.65 14.13
CA LYS A 549 10.57 -9.83 14.75
C LYS A 549 9.15 -9.54 15.22
N MET A 550 8.95 -8.48 16.01
CA MET A 550 7.64 -8.10 16.53
C MET A 550 6.68 -7.65 15.41
N PHE A 551 7.18 -6.86 14.47
CA PHE A 551 6.43 -6.37 13.33
C PHE A 551 5.96 -7.53 12.45
N THR A 552 6.86 -8.44 12.09
CA THR A 552 6.54 -9.65 11.32
C THR A 552 5.49 -10.47 12.04
N PHE A 553 5.68 -10.75 13.33
CA PHE A 553 4.73 -11.53 14.13
C PHE A 553 3.32 -10.95 14.05
N PHE A 554 3.16 -9.66 14.37
CA PHE A 554 1.87 -8.97 14.27
C PHE A 554 1.28 -8.97 12.84
N THR A 555 2.09 -8.74 11.82
CA THR A 555 1.59 -8.65 10.43
C THR A 555 1.04 -9.98 9.90
N ILE A 556 1.48 -11.12 10.42
CA ILE A 556 0.91 -12.43 10.08
C ILE A 556 -0.58 -12.44 10.40
N LEU A 557 -0.95 -12.01 11.60
CA LEU A 557 -2.34 -11.97 12.05
C LEU A 557 -3.15 -10.85 11.38
N SER A 558 -2.57 -9.66 11.23
CA SER A 558 -3.21 -8.55 10.50
C SER A 558 -3.64 -8.95 9.09
N SER A 559 -2.82 -9.76 8.42
CA SER A 559 -3.10 -10.25 7.07
C SER A 559 -4.26 -11.26 7.01
N LEU A 560 -4.52 -11.92 8.13
CA LEU A 560 -5.63 -12.86 8.28
C LEU A 560 -6.86 -12.18 8.88
N SER A 561 -6.81 -10.86 9.17
CA SER A 561 -7.90 -10.15 9.83
C SER A 561 -9.09 -9.85 8.94
N HIS A 562 -10.29 -9.85 9.52
CA HIS A 562 -11.52 -9.58 8.77
C HIS A 562 -11.62 -8.12 8.31
N ASP A 563 -10.98 -7.18 9.03
CA ASP A 563 -10.86 -5.78 8.61
C ASP A 563 -9.91 -5.64 7.42
N ASN A 564 -9.10 -6.67 7.16
CA ASN A 564 -8.30 -6.73 5.95
C ASN A 564 -9.24 -6.98 4.76
N PRO A 565 -9.37 -6.04 3.80
CA PRO A 565 -10.30 -6.16 2.68
C PRO A 565 -10.13 -7.45 1.85
N TRP A 566 -8.98 -8.10 2.00
CA TRP A 566 -8.56 -9.27 1.26
C TRP A 566 -8.86 -10.60 1.94
N PHE A 567 -9.09 -10.61 3.25
CA PHE A 567 -9.30 -11.86 3.99
C PHE A 567 -10.52 -12.62 3.48
N ARG A 568 -11.59 -11.91 3.16
CA ARG A 568 -12.81 -12.53 2.62
C ARG A 568 -12.55 -13.26 1.29
N PRO A 569 -12.03 -12.61 0.22
CA PRO A 569 -11.64 -13.29 -1.01
C PRO A 569 -10.66 -14.46 -0.81
N PHE A 570 -9.72 -14.32 0.13
CA PHE A 570 -8.80 -15.40 0.48
C PHE A 570 -9.53 -16.61 1.07
N SER A 571 -10.35 -16.36 2.10
CA SER A 571 -11.11 -17.37 2.84
C SER A 571 -12.13 -18.13 1.98
N GLU A 572 -12.78 -17.45 1.03
CA GLU A 572 -13.75 -18.07 0.10
C GLU A 572 -13.10 -19.14 -0.80
N GLY A 573 -11.78 -19.05 -1.04
CA GLY A 573 -11.05 -20.07 -1.81
C GLY A 573 -10.43 -21.18 -0.96
N LEU A 574 -10.65 -21.18 0.36
CA LEU A 574 -10.13 -22.20 1.29
C LEU A 574 -11.23 -23.20 1.68
N PRO A 575 -10.90 -24.50 1.80
CA PRO A 575 -11.82 -25.47 2.42
C PRO A 575 -12.15 -25.10 3.87
N SER A 576 -13.39 -25.33 4.33
CA SER A 576 -13.81 -25.00 5.71
C SER A 576 -12.91 -25.62 6.80
N ARG A 577 -12.42 -26.85 6.58
CA ARG A 577 -11.45 -27.50 7.49
C ARG A 577 -10.12 -26.76 7.60
N SER A 578 -9.70 -26.08 6.53
CA SER A 578 -8.49 -25.25 6.54
C SER A 578 -8.70 -23.98 7.35
N LEU A 579 -9.90 -23.40 7.34
CA LEU A 579 -10.22 -22.20 8.12
C LEU A 579 -10.25 -22.48 9.62
N GLN A 580 -10.69 -23.67 10.05
CA GLN A 580 -10.68 -24.07 11.47
C GLN A 580 -9.28 -24.00 12.11
N LYS A 581 -8.23 -24.18 11.30
CA LYS A 581 -6.83 -24.09 11.73
C LYS A 581 -6.41 -22.70 12.22
N LEU A 582 -7.17 -21.64 11.91
CA LEU A 582 -6.93 -20.30 12.43
C LEU A 582 -7.11 -20.24 13.96
N ALA A 583 -7.95 -21.12 14.52
CA ALA A 583 -8.15 -21.23 15.97
C ALA A 583 -6.88 -21.55 16.76
N GLU A 584 -5.87 -22.12 16.11
CA GLU A 584 -4.61 -22.53 16.74
C GLU A 584 -3.60 -21.37 16.86
N LEU A 585 -3.88 -20.17 16.34
CA LEU A 585 -3.00 -19.01 16.47
C LEU A 585 -3.11 -18.39 17.89
N ASP A 586 -2.00 -17.94 18.46
CA ASP A 586 -1.94 -17.26 19.77
C ASP A 586 -2.20 -15.73 19.65
N TYR A 587 -3.48 -15.38 19.52
CA TYR A 587 -3.95 -14.00 19.35
C TYR A 587 -3.56 -13.05 20.50
N HIS A 588 -3.33 -13.55 21.72
CA HIS A 588 -3.01 -12.69 22.86
C HIS A 588 -1.62 -12.07 22.71
N LYS A 589 -0.65 -12.88 22.27
CA LYS A 589 0.72 -12.40 22.07
C LYS A 589 0.79 -11.40 20.92
N ASP A 590 0.05 -11.62 19.84
CA ASP A 590 -0.04 -10.63 18.75
C ASP A 590 -0.64 -9.31 19.22
N LEU A 591 -1.71 -9.35 20.02
CA LEU A 591 -2.32 -8.15 20.56
C LEU A 591 -1.34 -7.37 21.45
N LEU A 592 -0.62 -8.05 22.35
CA LEU A 592 0.40 -7.41 23.18
C LEU A 592 1.58 -6.88 22.33
N GLY A 593 1.99 -7.63 21.31
CA GLY A 593 3.01 -7.20 20.36
C GLY A 593 2.59 -5.94 19.59
N TYR A 594 1.34 -5.87 19.17
CA TYR A 594 0.75 -4.69 18.53
C TYR A 594 0.75 -3.47 19.46
N ILE A 595 0.28 -3.65 20.70
CA ILE A 595 0.30 -2.60 21.74
C ILE A 595 1.73 -2.04 21.90
N MET A 596 2.73 -2.92 22.00
CA MET A 596 4.13 -2.53 22.15
C MET A 596 4.69 -1.83 20.91
N LEU A 597 4.32 -2.29 19.72
CA LEU A 597 4.81 -1.78 18.44
C LEU A 597 4.27 -0.38 18.12
N ILE A 598 2.96 -0.18 18.28
CA ILE A 598 2.29 1.04 17.81
C ILE A 598 1.73 1.92 18.93
N GLY A 599 1.94 1.54 20.19
CA GLY A 599 1.56 2.32 21.37
C GLY A 599 0.06 2.46 21.56
N ILE A 600 -0.76 1.61 20.95
CA ILE A 600 -2.21 1.62 21.14
C ILE A 600 -2.55 0.78 22.38
N GLY A 601 -2.45 1.41 23.56
CA GLY A 601 -3.16 1.01 24.78
C GLY A 601 -2.34 0.27 25.84
N VAL A 602 -1.88 0.99 26.87
CA VAL A 602 -1.79 0.46 28.25
C VAL A 602 -2.20 1.56 29.23
N PHE A 603 -3.08 1.19 30.16
CA PHE A 603 -3.53 2.04 31.25
C PHE A 603 -2.84 1.59 32.54
N GLN A 604 -2.13 2.50 33.23
CA GLN A 604 -1.50 2.19 34.50
C GLN A 604 -1.64 3.37 35.45
N ASN A 605 -2.15 3.13 36.66
CA ASN A 605 -2.25 4.11 37.75
C ASN A 605 -2.81 5.48 37.33
N SER A 606 -3.99 5.50 36.68
CA SER A 606 -4.67 6.74 36.29
C SER A 606 -3.98 7.57 35.20
N HIS A 607 -2.98 7.02 34.49
CA HIS A 607 -2.31 7.70 33.38
C HIS A 607 -2.32 6.86 32.08
N ILE A 608 -2.52 7.54 30.95
CA ILE A 608 -2.43 6.98 29.61
C ILE A 608 -0.95 6.92 29.21
N ILE A 609 -0.42 5.72 28.98
CA ILE A 609 0.90 5.55 28.35
C ILE A 609 0.69 4.87 27.00
N GLY A 610 0.48 5.69 25.98
CA GLY A 610 0.27 5.25 24.60
C GLY A 610 0.69 6.34 23.61
N LEU A 611 1.83 6.12 22.95
CA LEU A 611 2.36 7.01 21.92
C LEU A 611 1.69 6.66 20.60
N ARG A 612 0.76 7.49 20.11
CA ARG A 612 0.39 7.43 18.69
C ARG A 612 1.61 7.79 17.85
N ILE A 613 1.98 6.92 16.92
CA ILE A 613 2.95 7.14 15.82
C ILE A 613 2.42 8.17 14.80
N ALA A 614 1.95 9.33 15.29
CA ALA A 614 1.52 10.47 14.49
C ALA A 614 1.55 11.74 15.35
N GLY A 615 2.74 12.10 15.84
CA GLY A 615 3.13 13.48 16.12
C GLY A 615 2.34 14.31 17.15
N THR A 616 1.41 13.75 17.94
CA THR A 616 0.70 14.53 18.96
C THR A 616 0.51 13.71 20.23
N SER A 617 1.36 13.99 21.22
CA SER A 617 1.05 13.79 22.64
C SER A 617 0.01 14.82 23.08
N ARG A 618 -1.23 14.67 22.57
CA ARG A 618 -2.39 15.29 23.20
C ARG A 618 -3.27 14.19 23.75
N ILE A 619 -3.20 14.01 25.07
CA ILE A 619 -4.33 13.54 25.84
C ILE A 619 -5.43 14.58 25.59
N ASN A 620 -6.41 14.27 24.74
CA ASN A 620 -7.63 15.07 24.73
C ASN A 620 -8.38 14.69 26.00
N GLU A 621 -8.62 15.63 26.89
CA GLU A 621 -9.69 15.48 27.87
C GLU A 621 -10.98 15.14 27.10
N GLY A 622 -11.53 13.95 27.35
CA GLY A 622 -12.68 13.41 26.62
C GLY A 622 -12.39 12.29 25.60
N SER A 623 -11.13 11.91 25.36
CA SER A 623 -10.83 10.60 24.74
C SER A 623 -10.78 9.51 25.81
N GLU A 624 -11.89 8.79 25.99
CA GLU A 624 -11.91 7.54 26.75
C GLU A 624 -11.21 6.45 25.94
N PHE A 625 -9.93 6.24 26.24
CA PHE A 625 -9.30 4.95 25.98
C PHE A 625 -9.85 3.98 27.03
N ILE A 626 -10.19 2.77 26.60
CA ILE A 626 -10.61 1.71 27.51
C ILE A 626 -9.52 1.54 28.57
N GLN A 627 -9.88 1.88 29.79
CA GLN A 627 -9.19 1.43 30.98
C GLN A 627 -9.29 -0.09 30.99
N LEU A 628 -8.19 -0.80 30.71
CA LEU A 628 -8.09 -2.24 31.00
C LEU A 628 -8.08 -2.53 32.53
N THR A 629 -8.41 -1.54 33.36
CA THR A 629 -8.48 -1.67 34.82
C THR A 629 -9.78 -2.28 35.31
N ASP A 630 -10.84 -2.37 34.49
CA ASP A 630 -12.13 -2.96 34.88
C ASP A 630 -12.21 -4.49 34.70
N TYR A 631 -11.12 -5.14 34.28
CA TYR A 631 -11.06 -6.61 34.22
C TYR A 631 -11.12 -7.30 35.59
N THR A 632 -11.01 -6.57 36.70
CA THR A 632 -11.02 -7.17 38.04
C THR A 632 -12.36 -7.83 38.40
N ASN A 633 -13.44 -7.52 37.67
CA ASN A 633 -14.79 -8.07 37.89
C ASN A 633 -15.35 -8.85 36.68
N PHE A 634 -14.53 -9.11 35.64
CA PHE A 634 -14.96 -9.91 34.50
C PHE A 634 -14.95 -11.40 34.87
N ASP A 635 -16.13 -12.03 34.89
CA ASP A 635 -16.26 -13.48 35.04
C ASP A 635 -16.48 -14.13 33.67
N PRO A 636 -15.47 -14.83 33.12
CA PRO A 636 -15.58 -15.47 31.82
C PRO A 636 -16.62 -16.60 31.79
N GLU A 637 -16.85 -17.31 32.89
CA GLU A 637 -17.83 -18.40 32.92
C GLU A 637 -19.26 -17.85 32.76
N VAL A 638 -19.57 -16.76 33.45
CA VAL A 638 -20.88 -16.11 33.37
C VAL A 638 -21.11 -15.52 31.98
N PHE A 639 -20.09 -14.89 31.40
CA PHE A 639 -20.16 -14.38 30.03
C PHE A 639 -20.37 -15.50 29.01
N LEU A 640 -19.70 -16.65 29.16
CA LEU A 640 -19.84 -17.78 28.23
C LEU A 640 -21.22 -18.42 28.30
N VAL A 641 -21.79 -18.58 29.49
CA VAL A 641 -23.17 -19.07 29.64
C VAL A 641 -24.16 -18.14 28.93
N MET A 642 -23.92 -16.83 28.94
CA MET A 642 -24.73 -15.87 28.19
C MET A 642 -24.61 -16.07 26.68
N VAL A 643 -23.38 -16.17 26.19
CA VAL A 643 -23.10 -16.41 24.76
C VAL A 643 -23.79 -17.70 24.31
N ASP A 644 -23.62 -18.80 25.03
CA ASP A 644 -24.25 -20.08 24.69
C ASP A 644 -25.79 -19.96 24.67
N LYS A 645 -26.36 -19.15 25.58
CA LYS A 645 -27.80 -18.89 25.63
C LYS A 645 -28.28 -18.00 24.48
N LEU A 646 -27.52 -17.01 24.08
CA LEU A 646 -27.81 -16.14 22.94
C LEU A 646 -27.64 -16.89 21.61
N GLU A 647 -26.68 -17.83 21.51
CA GLU A 647 -26.42 -18.61 20.30
C GLU A 647 -27.48 -19.69 20.12
N SER A 648 -27.85 -20.39 21.20
CA SER A 648 -28.92 -21.40 21.19
C SER A 648 -30.31 -20.83 20.89
N THR A 649 -30.53 -19.55 21.21
CA THR A 649 -31.77 -18.82 20.82
C THR A 649 -31.69 -18.23 19.42
N GLY A 650 -30.53 -18.32 18.75
CA GLY A 650 -30.31 -17.78 17.43
C GLY A 650 -30.27 -16.25 17.38
N ILE A 651 -30.22 -15.55 18.52
CA ILE A 651 -30.13 -14.08 18.61
C ILE A 651 -28.80 -13.59 18.06
N ILE A 652 -27.78 -14.41 18.25
CA ILE A 652 -26.43 -14.25 17.72
C ILE A 652 -26.03 -15.48 16.91
N ARG A 653 -25.04 -15.31 16.05
CA ARG A 653 -24.35 -16.42 15.39
C ARG A 653 -22.87 -16.08 15.21
N PRO A 654 -22.00 -17.09 15.03
CA PRO A 654 -20.64 -16.85 14.56
C PRO A 654 -20.67 -15.91 13.37
N TYR A 655 -19.81 -14.89 13.40
CA TYR A 655 -19.79 -13.89 12.33
C TYR A 655 -19.60 -14.54 10.96
N HIS A 656 -18.68 -15.50 10.88
CA HIS A 656 -18.38 -16.20 9.66
C HIS A 656 -19.06 -17.59 9.64
N PRO A 657 -20.01 -17.82 8.72
CA PRO A 657 -20.79 -19.05 8.67
C PRO A 657 -19.94 -20.31 8.37
N GLN A 658 -18.68 -20.13 7.95
CA GLN A 658 -17.75 -21.20 7.61
C GLN A 658 -16.85 -21.66 8.78
N PHE A 659 -16.78 -20.93 9.91
CA PHE A 659 -16.01 -21.36 11.09
C PHE A 659 -16.74 -22.39 11.97
N GLY A 660 -17.99 -22.70 11.66
CA GLY A 660 -18.85 -23.55 12.50
C GLY A 660 -19.12 -22.93 13.88
N SER A 661 -19.95 -23.57 14.70
CA SER A 661 -20.12 -23.25 16.14
C SER A 661 -18.91 -23.66 16.99
N SER A 662 -17.81 -24.09 16.35
CA SER A 662 -16.58 -24.35 17.08
C SER A 662 -16.07 -23.04 17.64
N ARG A 663 -15.59 -23.04 18.88
CA ARG A 663 -14.95 -21.91 19.61
C ARG A 663 -13.67 -21.39 18.92
N ALA A 664 -13.55 -21.57 17.62
CA ALA A 664 -12.48 -21.10 16.77
C ALA A 664 -12.44 -19.58 16.77
N ALA A 665 -11.22 -19.07 16.92
CA ALA A 665 -10.94 -17.69 17.20
C ALA A 665 -11.44 -16.75 16.09
N SER A 666 -12.05 -15.63 16.48
CA SER A 666 -12.21 -14.52 15.55
C SER A 666 -10.86 -13.88 15.26
N VAL A 667 -10.75 -13.19 14.13
CA VAL A 667 -9.54 -12.46 13.82
C VAL A 667 -9.62 -11.05 14.34
N LEU A 668 -8.51 -10.62 14.97
CA LEU A 668 -8.30 -9.30 15.56
C LEU A 668 -8.98 -8.17 14.75
N ARG A 669 -9.90 -7.43 15.37
CA ARG A 669 -10.33 -6.13 14.85
C ARG A 669 -9.16 -5.16 14.96
N THR A 670 -8.62 -4.71 13.84
CA THR A 670 -7.77 -3.51 13.87
C THR A 670 -8.70 -2.33 14.11
N VAL A 671 -8.35 -1.43 15.03
CA VAL A 671 -9.21 -0.30 15.37
C VAL A 671 -9.30 0.65 14.16
N SER A 672 -10.29 0.43 13.30
CA SER A 672 -10.65 1.33 12.21
C SER A 672 -11.00 2.71 12.78
N ARG A 673 -10.28 3.73 12.30
CA ARG A 673 -10.48 5.14 12.63
C ARG A 673 -11.69 5.69 11.88
N GLN A 674 -12.92 5.44 12.33
CA GLN A 674 -14.07 6.27 11.91
C GLN A 674 -15.06 6.56 13.04
N LYS A 675 -15.27 7.88 13.24
CA LYS A 675 -16.28 8.64 13.99
C LYS A 675 -16.67 8.14 15.40
N LEU A 676 -16.10 8.83 16.40
CA LEU A 676 -16.68 8.96 17.73
C LEU A 676 -18.00 9.75 17.63
N SER A 677 -19.09 9.15 18.09
CA SER A 677 -20.17 9.90 18.72
C SER A 677 -20.44 9.28 20.10
N SER A 678 -20.73 10.16 21.04
CA SER A 678 -20.78 9.97 22.48
C SER A 678 -21.80 8.91 22.93
N LYS A 679 -21.32 7.86 23.62
CA LYS A 679 -21.92 7.25 24.82
C LYS A 679 -20.97 6.18 25.40
N LYS A 680 -20.80 6.22 26.72
CA LYS A 680 -19.86 5.42 27.53
C LYS A 680 -20.48 4.06 27.89
N SER A 681 -19.70 2.96 27.85
CA SER A 681 -19.86 1.75 28.67
C SER A 681 -18.78 0.70 28.34
N GLY A 682 -18.31 -0.04 29.35
CA GLY A 682 -17.30 -1.11 29.25
C GLY A 682 -17.67 -2.22 28.24
N LEU A 683 -16.65 -2.73 27.51
CA LEU A 683 -16.70 -3.74 26.44
C LEU A 683 -17.97 -3.85 25.56
N TYR A 684 -18.57 -2.71 25.20
CA TYR A 684 -19.44 -2.61 24.03
C TYR A 684 -18.75 -1.78 22.98
N LYS A 685 -18.37 -2.37 21.84
CA LYS A 685 -17.96 -1.57 20.69
C LYS A 685 -19.09 -1.51 19.67
N PHE A 686 -19.86 -0.43 19.76
CA PHE A 686 -20.86 -0.02 18.77
C PHE A 686 -20.16 0.11 17.40
N GLY A 687 -20.42 -0.82 16.48
CA GLY A 687 -19.89 -0.77 15.11
C GLY A 687 -21.01 -0.44 14.13
N HIS A 688 -20.83 0.62 13.33
CA HIS A 688 -21.75 0.95 12.23
C HIS A 688 -21.30 0.21 10.95
N GLY A 689 -21.99 -0.88 10.63
CA GLY A 689 -22.08 -1.42 9.26
C GLY A 689 -23.50 -1.21 8.71
N ASP A 690 -23.69 -1.34 7.40
CA ASP A 690 -24.95 -1.05 6.70
C ASP A 690 -26.20 -1.62 7.40
N LYS A 691 -26.87 -0.71 8.13
CA LYS A 691 -28.23 -0.74 8.66
C LYS A 691 -28.77 -1.97 9.42
N SER A 692 -28.00 -2.96 9.88
CA SER A 692 -28.59 -4.04 10.72
C SER A 692 -27.65 -4.98 11.51
N ILE A 693 -26.34 -4.74 11.60
CA ILE A 693 -25.39 -5.76 12.10
C ILE A 693 -24.54 -5.24 13.27
N PHE A 694 -24.63 -5.92 14.44
CA PHE A 694 -23.82 -5.65 15.63
C PHE A 694 -22.75 -6.71 15.87
N TRP A 695 -21.68 -6.31 16.56
CA TRP A 695 -20.49 -7.12 16.83
C TRP A 695 -20.21 -7.15 18.33
N TYR A 696 -19.79 -8.29 18.84
CA TYR A 696 -19.29 -8.44 20.21
C TYR A 696 -18.04 -9.30 20.16
N TRP A 697 -17.13 -9.10 21.13
CA TRP A 697 -15.90 -9.83 21.22
C TRP A 697 -15.59 -10.25 22.67
N GLU A 698 -14.91 -11.37 22.83
CA GLU A 698 -14.47 -11.94 24.10
C GLU A 698 -12.94 -11.97 24.17
N PHE A 699 -12.38 -11.72 25.34
CA PHE A 699 -10.96 -11.94 25.61
C PHE A 699 -10.84 -12.60 26.99
N ASP A 700 -10.59 -13.91 27.00
CA ASP A 700 -10.38 -14.68 28.22
C ASP A 700 -8.89 -14.98 28.41
N THR A 701 -8.26 -14.27 29.34
CA THR A 701 -6.83 -14.43 29.65
C THR A 701 -6.50 -15.75 30.35
N GLU A 702 -7.47 -16.39 31.01
CA GLU A 702 -7.26 -17.66 31.72
C GLU A 702 -7.52 -18.86 30.81
N LYS A 703 -8.50 -18.78 29.90
CA LYS A 703 -8.89 -19.89 28.99
C LYS A 703 -8.35 -19.79 27.57
N GLN A 704 -7.60 -18.73 27.26
CA GLN A 704 -6.77 -18.64 26.06
C GLN A 704 -7.51 -18.62 24.71
N TYR A 705 -8.61 -17.86 24.57
CA TYR A 705 -9.19 -17.62 23.23
C TYR A 705 -9.93 -16.28 23.10
N PHE A 706 -10.19 -15.89 21.84
CA PHE A 706 -10.88 -14.68 21.42
C PHE A 706 -12.01 -15.03 20.45
N HIS A 707 -13.25 -14.62 20.71
CA HIS A 707 -14.39 -14.91 19.83
C HIS A 707 -15.11 -13.64 19.40
N GLU A 708 -15.63 -13.60 18.16
CA GLU A 708 -16.44 -12.47 17.66
C GLU A 708 -17.71 -12.98 17.02
N PHE A 709 -18.79 -12.25 17.23
CA PHE A 709 -20.02 -12.67 16.63
C PHE A 709 -20.98 -11.58 16.22
N LYS A 710 -21.93 -12.00 15.38
CA LYS A 710 -22.88 -11.16 14.68
C LYS A 710 -24.24 -11.29 15.33
N THR A 711 -24.81 -10.18 15.75
CA THR A 711 -26.21 -10.13 16.15
C THR A 711 -27.09 -10.20 14.90
N VAL A 712 -28.05 -11.12 14.88
CA VAL A 712 -29.06 -11.20 13.81
C VAL A 712 -30.36 -10.49 14.17
N ASN A 713 -30.65 -10.32 15.47
CA ASN A 713 -31.79 -9.56 15.98
C ASN A 713 -31.35 -8.62 17.12
N TYR A 714 -31.24 -7.33 16.82
CA TYR A 714 -30.71 -6.35 17.77
C TYR A 714 -31.64 -6.10 18.96
N GLU A 715 -32.93 -5.95 18.71
CA GLU A 715 -33.89 -5.58 19.75
C GLU A 715 -33.96 -6.67 20.82
N GLU A 716 -33.90 -7.92 20.38
CA GLU A 716 -33.91 -9.10 21.24
C GLU A 716 -32.61 -9.25 22.05
N ALA A 717 -31.45 -9.03 21.43
CA ALA A 717 -30.17 -9.01 22.13
C ALA A 717 -30.12 -7.95 23.24
N MET A 718 -30.64 -6.75 22.95
CA MET A 718 -30.69 -5.65 23.92
C MET A 718 -31.73 -5.88 25.02
N ALA A 719 -32.85 -6.52 24.72
CA ALA A 719 -33.85 -6.92 25.72
C ALA A 719 -33.25 -7.95 26.68
N PHE A 720 -32.56 -8.95 26.16
CA PHE A 720 -31.87 -9.98 26.92
C PHE A 720 -30.82 -9.40 27.87
N TYR A 721 -29.95 -8.52 27.35
CA TYR A 721 -28.93 -7.84 28.14
C TYR A 721 -29.52 -7.05 29.31
N LYS A 722 -30.58 -6.28 29.06
CA LYS A 722 -31.26 -5.48 30.09
C LYS A 722 -31.95 -6.34 31.13
N ALA A 723 -32.53 -7.48 30.72
CA ALA A 723 -33.28 -8.38 31.60
C ALA A 723 -32.37 -9.13 32.58
N GLU A 724 -31.19 -9.55 32.13
CA GLU A 724 -30.21 -10.28 32.94
C GLU A 724 -29.44 -9.38 33.94
N LYS A 725 -29.71 -8.05 33.94
CA LYS A 725 -29.10 -7.08 34.86
C LYS A 725 -27.58 -7.25 35.03
N TYR A 726 -26.85 -7.39 33.91
CA TYR A 726 -25.41 -7.52 33.96
C TYR A 726 -24.75 -6.30 34.61
N THR A 727 -24.42 -6.42 35.89
CA THR A 727 -23.68 -5.42 36.69
C THR A 727 -22.17 -5.51 36.51
N MET A 728 -21.66 -6.45 35.71
CA MET A 728 -20.21 -6.66 35.50
C MET A 728 -19.49 -5.46 34.84
N TRP A 729 -20.23 -4.43 34.45
CA TRP A 729 -19.72 -3.30 33.65
C TRP A 729 -20.25 -1.94 34.11
N SER A 730 -20.79 -1.85 35.34
CA SER A 730 -21.29 -0.60 35.94
C SER A 730 -20.21 0.21 36.62
#